data_AF-A0A7X7MJ52-F1
#
_entry.id   AF-A0A7X7MJ52-F1
#
_cell.length_a   1.000
_cell.length_b   1.000
_cell.length_c   1.000
_cell.angle_alpha   90.00
_cell.angle_beta   90.00
_cell.angle_gamma   90.00
#
_symmetry.space_group_name_H-M   'P 1'
#
loop_
_entity.id
_entity.type
_entity.pdbx_description
1 polymer ?
#
loop_
_entity_poly.entity_id
_entity_poly.type
_entity_poly.pdbx_seq_one_letter_code
_entity_poly.pdbx_strand_id
1 'polypeptide(L)'
;PGHFVWEDEQRCLPCGSYTARWHFLPDDAENYHPLAGSTAIQVLAAPLLVRVPGYSREYGQENPRFELEFSGFVLQEDCSVLLAEPEVSCRADRLSLPGEYPIEIGGGAAANYELRLENGLLTVEKILLTVQVPSQSKQYGDPDPGLEWTCQPGLLEGDHLNGAPGRTPGETPGEYGFTAGTLSLPPYYELALTGGVFRILPRQLTIKADDAYPLYGESIPPLTYTIVAGTLLPGDSITGALECWYSKRDADFPISIGSLSAGENYQLNFVPGVFHFRKRALTVTALDCSKQYLSPENFSRSWQISAGSMVENDYLAVKLGREPGEEIGQYALTLASLTVIPAELYEITFVPGTFSIVRAAAGIGICTYHLLYYGDQLAKANLSAEMRNPNNGMIIEGDVQWLEPERLMDAVGRIPCEFRFTPTDLQHFAPTIYSVEVQVLPLSVIVSGPQMELVYGEPLPPSFAIQTVPAPLPFGEQFRGELGFAAGSAGDILPPGKYPFSVGTLQAPSDNYQWVFSGGMLTVGKRPLTIQALDSGKYVGEEDPPLQYQIISGSLLPNDSFSGALRRKSGQKAGDYPISIGTLSAGANYRLSFLPGVFRIREPELNLTAAPVGVAEYLLDSISASPIVYGQALWEAELTGQVLAADSREPHAGSFSWLEPELRPPAGVREYAWRYVGSDSSRTILTGTVRLEVSPAILHIDGCIQKKQPGQPDPALGWTCAEPSAALAALPSTGLPGRTPGENPGRYETTPGDLSFGPNYQLDFRPGALIITAAVVVVDGAWQENNPEGGEITLGEQQFYYCRDAFSSLQQALDSVSPGGEIFLFPGEYHSEQQGWTLPAGLLLSAWPGQEQAVILHGQLRGEPGTAENITVRGLTIVATENQPAVLFEAAADCCLEDNLILGGQPAVLVKEARGLRLSGNSIISDSTCLLLGDADDPAREMTGVILQQNHFAAAGADLSRYWHLQIHASDINGSGVLDGSGNYYFGLLLHQDSPEEEIIACKEYIGDGDCPQWPVQSVLQFLP
;
A
#
# COMPACT_ATOMS: atom_id res chain seq x y z
N PRO A 1 117.58 72.21 -32.41
CA PRO A 1 116.90 71.01 -31.86
C PRO A 1 117.95 70.07 -31.24
N GLY A 2 117.50 69.07 -30.51
CA GLY A 2 118.36 68.16 -29.74
C GLY A 2 117.53 67.33 -28.78
N HIS A 3 118.17 66.35 -28.16
CA HIS A 3 117.54 65.45 -27.19
C HIS A 3 118.36 65.37 -25.90
N PHE A 4 117.68 65.09 -24.79
CA PHE A 4 118.32 64.82 -23.51
C PHE A 4 118.53 63.31 -23.37
N VAL A 5 119.76 62.92 -23.05
CA VAL A 5 120.11 61.57 -22.58
C VAL A 5 120.56 61.65 -21.13
N TRP A 6 120.34 60.60 -20.34
CA TRP A 6 120.96 60.52 -19.01
C TRP A 6 122.41 60.05 -19.13
N GLU A 7 123.29 60.50 -18.24
CA GLU A 7 124.71 60.08 -18.25
C GLU A 7 124.90 58.58 -17.89
N ASP A 8 123.85 57.92 -17.41
CA ASP A 8 123.89 56.58 -16.80
C ASP A 8 122.56 55.81 -17.04
N GLU A 9 122.10 55.73 -18.30
CA GLU A 9 120.71 55.37 -18.66
C GLU A 9 120.21 53.98 -18.21
N GLN A 10 121.10 53.03 -17.91
CA GLN A 10 120.74 51.68 -17.46
C GLN A 10 120.83 51.49 -15.94
N ARG A 11 121.09 52.57 -15.18
CA ARG A 11 121.29 52.47 -13.74
C ARG A 11 119.99 52.47 -12.96
N CYS A 12 119.63 51.29 -12.46
CA CYS A 12 118.64 51.18 -11.39
C CYS A 12 119.15 51.93 -10.14
N LEU A 13 118.27 52.71 -9.51
CA LEU A 13 118.55 53.46 -8.29
C LEU A 13 117.71 52.88 -7.13
N PRO A 14 118.27 52.75 -5.91
CA PRO A 14 117.49 52.43 -4.71
C PRO A 14 116.44 53.51 -4.39
N CYS A 15 115.60 53.28 -3.38
CA CYS A 15 114.73 54.33 -2.84
C CYS A 15 115.58 55.46 -2.21
N GLY A 16 115.25 56.72 -2.51
CA GLY A 16 115.96 57.89 -1.98
C GLY A 16 116.01 59.08 -2.93
N SER A 17 116.77 60.11 -2.52
CA SER A 17 116.98 61.34 -3.30
C SER A 17 118.36 61.32 -3.96
N TYR A 18 118.38 61.40 -5.28
CA TYR A 18 119.60 61.35 -6.11
C TYR A 18 119.72 62.61 -6.96
N THR A 19 120.95 62.97 -7.33
CA THR A 19 121.22 64.02 -8.31
C THR A 19 121.66 63.37 -9.62
N ALA A 20 120.71 63.20 -10.55
CA ALA A 20 120.97 62.61 -11.85
C ALA A 20 121.52 63.67 -12.83
N ARG A 21 122.48 63.25 -13.66
CA ARG A 21 123.09 64.11 -14.68
C ARG A 21 122.56 63.78 -16.06
N TRP A 22 122.22 64.82 -16.81
CA TRP A 22 121.77 64.72 -18.19
C TRP A 22 122.76 65.45 -19.11
N HIS A 23 122.84 64.97 -20.35
CA HIS A 23 123.50 65.66 -21.45
C HIS A 23 122.44 66.04 -22.48
N PHE A 24 122.36 67.33 -22.81
CA PHE A 24 121.61 67.79 -23.97
C PHE A 24 122.53 67.71 -25.19
N LEU A 25 122.19 66.81 -26.11
CA LEU A 25 122.89 66.61 -27.37
C LEU A 25 122.14 67.40 -28.47
N PRO A 26 122.71 68.50 -29.00
CA PRO A 26 122.12 69.18 -30.15
C PRO A 26 122.25 68.33 -31.41
N ASP A 27 121.22 68.31 -32.25
CA ASP A 27 121.23 67.52 -33.50
C ASP A 27 122.20 68.09 -34.56
N ASP A 28 122.64 69.35 -34.39
CA ASP A 28 123.73 69.99 -35.12
C ASP A 28 124.94 70.15 -34.19
N ALA A 29 125.87 69.20 -34.28
CA ALA A 29 127.07 69.12 -33.47
C ALA A 29 128.30 69.83 -34.09
N GLU A 30 128.21 70.37 -35.31
CA GLU A 30 129.29 71.19 -35.88
C GLU A 30 129.26 72.61 -35.33
N ASN A 31 128.06 73.19 -35.18
CA ASN A 31 127.88 74.57 -34.73
C ASN A 31 127.67 74.71 -33.21
N TYR A 32 127.26 73.65 -32.50
CA TYR A 32 126.91 73.69 -31.08
C TYR A 32 127.55 72.55 -30.29
N HIS A 33 128.22 72.90 -29.18
CA HIS A 33 128.75 71.93 -28.23
C HIS A 33 127.64 71.39 -27.31
N PRO A 34 127.70 70.11 -26.90
CA PRO A 34 126.80 69.53 -25.90
C PRO A 34 126.76 70.32 -24.59
N LEU A 35 125.59 70.33 -23.93
CA LEU A 35 125.40 70.97 -22.63
C LEU A 35 125.07 69.92 -21.57
N ALA A 36 125.92 69.79 -20.56
CA ALA A 36 125.69 68.96 -19.39
C ALA A 36 124.91 69.71 -18.30
N GLY A 37 124.05 69.02 -17.57
CA GLY A 37 123.33 69.55 -16.42
C GLY A 37 122.94 68.46 -15.42
N SER A 38 122.26 68.84 -14.35
CA SER A 38 121.80 67.90 -13.33
C SER A 38 120.49 68.34 -12.69
N THR A 39 119.65 67.38 -12.33
CA THR A 39 118.43 67.59 -11.54
C THR A 39 118.38 66.63 -10.35
N ALA A 40 117.63 67.01 -9.32
CA ALA A 40 117.18 66.04 -8.32
C ALA A 40 116.17 65.06 -8.95
N ILE A 41 116.29 63.78 -8.62
CA ILE A 41 115.29 62.73 -8.83
C ILE A 41 115.01 62.11 -7.45
N GLN A 42 113.74 61.98 -7.10
CA GLN A 42 113.31 61.26 -5.92
C GLN A 42 112.72 59.91 -6.36
N VAL A 43 113.39 58.83 -5.98
CA VAL A 43 112.88 57.47 -6.14
C VAL A 43 112.07 57.15 -4.88
N LEU A 44 110.78 56.91 -5.04
CA LEU A 44 109.91 56.46 -3.97
C LEU A 44 110.08 54.96 -3.73
N ALA A 45 109.76 54.51 -2.52
CA ALA A 45 109.72 53.09 -2.20
C ALA A 45 108.61 52.39 -3.00
N ALA A 46 108.87 51.18 -3.50
CA ALA A 46 107.86 50.38 -4.18
C ALA A 46 106.90 49.75 -3.16
N PRO A 47 105.59 49.64 -3.44
CA PRO A 47 104.67 48.97 -2.53
C PRO A 47 104.90 47.45 -2.55
N LEU A 48 105.23 46.87 -1.40
CA LEU A 48 105.31 45.41 -1.21
C LEU A 48 104.12 44.97 -0.35
N LEU A 49 103.21 44.20 -0.94
CA LEU A 49 102.11 43.58 -0.22
C LEU A 49 102.63 42.33 0.50
N VAL A 50 102.43 42.31 1.82
CA VAL A 50 102.66 41.18 2.72
C VAL A 50 101.29 40.77 3.27
N ARG A 51 100.90 39.52 3.07
CA ARG A 51 99.62 39.00 3.57
C ARG A 51 99.77 37.64 4.22
N VAL A 52 98.83 37.28 5.07
CA VAL A 52 98.67 35.94 5.64
C VAL A 52 97.28 35.41 5.26
N PRO A 53 97.17 34.23 4.64
CA PRO A 53 95.87 33.70 4.24
C PRO A 53 95.01 33.33 5.46
N GLY A 54 93.72 33.09 5.22
CA GLY A 54 92.84 32.51 6.22
C GLY A 54 93.15 31.02 6.45
N TYR A 55 92.98 30.57 7.68
CA TYR A 55 93.16 29.16 8.09
C TYR A 55 91.95 28.70 8.91
N SER A 56 91.71 27.39 8.99
CA SER A 56 90.82 26.84 10.01
C SER A 56 91.38 25.60 10.69
N ARG A 57 90.78 25.24 11.83
CA ARG A 57 91.02 24.00 12.59
C ARG A 57 89.83 23.70 13.49
N GLU A 58 89.71 22.49 13.99
CA GLU A 58 88.74 22.17 15.04
C GLU A 58 89.19 22.70 16.42
N TYR A 59 88.24 22.81 17.34
CA TYR A 59 88.51 22.97 18.77
C TYR A 59 89.44 21.87 19.31
N GLY A 60 90.33 22.20 20.24
CA GLY A 60 91.24 21.22 20.85
C GLY A 60 92.40 20.77 19.96
N GLN A 61 92.50 21.23 18.71
CA GLN A 61 93.69 21.11 17.86
C GLN A 61 94.67 22.29 18.11
N GLU A 62 95.97 22.07 17.88
CA GLU A 62 96.96 23.17 17.87
C GLU A 62 96.75 24.10 16.67
N ASN A 63 97.18 25.37 16.76
CA ASN A 63 97.14 26.28 15.61
C ASN A 63 98.00 25.76 14.45
N PRO A 64 97.55 25.88 13.18
CA PRO A 64 98.39 25.64 12.03
C PRO A 64 99.54 26.65 11.97
N ARG A 65 100.62 26.30 11.26
CA ARG A 65 101.71 27.23 10.98
C ARG A 65 101.21 28.29 9.99
N PHE A 66 101.13 29.54 10.45
CA PHE A 66 100.86 30.68 9.60
C PHE A 66 102.09 30.99 8.74
N GLU A 67 101.90 31.13 7.44
CA GLU A 67 102.97 31.44 6.48
C GLU A 67 102.65 32.74 5.73
N LEU A 68 103.68 33.56 5.48
CA LEU A 68 103.54 34.87 4.86
C LEU A 68 103.69 34.79 3.33
N GLU A 69 102.76 35.41 2.62
CA GLU A 69 102.82 35.60 1.18
C GLU A 69 103.26 37.03 0.85
N PHE A 70 104.27 37.16 -0.02
CA PHE A 70 104.82 38.44 -0.45
C PHE A 70 104.57 38.67 -1.95
N SER A 71 104.13 39.86 -2.33
CA SER A 71 103.95 40.25 -3.75
C SER A 71 104.23 41.73 -3.98
N GLY A 72 104.87 42.05 -5.11
CA GLY A 72 105.28 43.42 -5.45
C GLY A 72 106.80 43.67 -5.51
N PHE A 73 107.64 42.64 -5.26
CA PHE A 73 109.08 42.73 -5.54
C PHE A 73 109.35 43.10 -7.00
N VAL A 74 110.29 44.02 -7.22
CA VAL A 74 110.78 44.44 -8.54
C VAL A 74 112.16 43.86 -8.82
N LEU A 75 112.66 43.98 -10.06
CA LEU A 75 114.04 43.60 -10.45
C LEU A 75 114.47 42.14 -10.14
N GLN A 76 113.53 41.22 -9.92
CA GLN A 76 113.77 39.84 -9.44
C GLN A 76 114.34 39.76 -8.02
N GLU A 77 114.12 40.79 -7.19
CA GLU A 77 114.39 40.76 -5.76
C GLU A 77 113.43 39.79 -5.03
N ASP A 78 113.84 39.33 -3.84
CA ASP A 78 113.07 38.46 -2.96
C ASP A 78 113.17 38.90 -1.49
N CYS A 79 112.73 38.07 -0.53
CA CYS A 79 112.73 38.41 0.90
C CYS A 79 114.12 38.73 1.48
N SER A 80 115.23 38.44 0.79
CA SER A 80 116.58 38.85 1.19
C SER A 80 116.81 40.37 1.19
N VAL A 81 115.92 41.18 0.59
CA VAL A 81 115.99 42.66 0.64
C VAL A 81 115.30 43.27 1.87
N LEU A 82 114.70 42.44 2.72
CA LEU A 82 114.11 42.86 3.98
C LEU A 82 115.22 43.18 5.00
N LEU A 83 115.12 44.35 5.63
CA LEU A 83 115.98 44.76 6.76
C LEU A 83 115.49 44.15 8.08
N ALA A 84 114.21 43.81 8.15
CA ALA A 84 113.60 42.99 9.18
C ALA A 84 112.42 42.22 8.55
N GLU A 85 112.27 40.94 8.89
CA GLU A 85 111.11 40.15 8.47
C GLU A 85 109.84 40.59 9.25
N PRO A 86 108.65 40.58 8.64
CA PRO A 86 107.39 40.71 9.37
C PRO A 86 107.11 39.47 10.21
N GLU A 87 106.58 39.66 11.42
CA GLU A 87 106.18 38.58 12.33
C GLU A 87 104.67 38.34 12.22
N VAL A 88 104.24 37.07 12.30
CA VAL A 88 102.83 36.68 12.37
C VAL A 88 102.46 36.23 13.79
N SER A 89 101.33 36.71 14.28
CA SER A 89 100.81 36.34 15.60
C SER A 89 99.30 36.11 15.56
N CYS A 90 98.81 35.19 16.39
CA CYS A 90 97.38 35.01 16.64
C CYS A 90 97.19 34.83 18.14
N ARG A 91 96.08 35.36 18.68
CA ARG A 91 95.76 35.25 20.11
C ARG A 91 95.02 33.97 20.48
N ALA A 92 94.56 33.21 19.49
CA ALA A 92 93.97 31.90 19.71
C ALA A 92 95.04 30.92 20.22
N ASP A 93 94.67 30.13 21.22
CA ASP A 93 95.37 28.92 21.64
C ASP A 93 94.51 27.69 21.37
N ARG A 94 95.05 26.50 21.65
CA ARG A 94 94.37 25.21 21.44
C ARG A 94 93.02 25.08 22.14
N LEU A 95 92.79 25.81 23.24
CA LEU A 95 91.55 25.76 24.05
C LEU A 95 90.63 26.97 23.81
N SER A 96 90.96 27.82 22.84
CA SER A 96 90.12 28.92 22.40
C SER A 96 88.86 28.38 21.72
N LEU A 97 87.70 28.87 22.15
CA LEU A 97 86.37 28.39 21.73
C LEU A 97 86.11 28.62 20.23
N PRO A 98 85.21 27.85 19.59
CA PRO A 98 84.85 28.07 18.19
C PRO A 98 84.37 29.50 17.89
N GLY A 99 84.86 30.03 16.77
CA GLY A 99 84.75 31.44 16.39
C GLY A 99 85.94 31.90 15.54
N GLU A 100 85.93 33.16 15.11
CA GLU A 100 86.98 33.76 14.28
C GLU A 100 88.00 34.55 15.13
N TYR A 101 89.29 34.36 14.84
CA TYR A 101 90.40 35.00 15.54
C TYR A 101 91.35 35.69 14.56
N PRO A 102 91.78 36.95 14.79
CA PRO A 102 92.70 37.63 13.88
C PRO A 102 94.09 37.01 13.89
N ILE A 103 94.68 36.87 12.71
CA ILE A 103 96.09 36.58 12.49
C ILE A 103 96.74 37.92 12.12
N GLU A 104 97.34 38.57 13.11
CA GLU A 104 97.91 39.91 13.03
C GLU A 104 99.37 39.84 12.53
N ILE A 105 99.67 40.52 11.41
CA ILE A 105 101.03 40.75 10.92
C ILE A 105 101.60 42.00 11.60
N GLY A 106 102.80 41.92 12.15
CA GLY A 106 103.49 43.01 12.81
C GLY A 106 104.93 43.19 12.34
N GLY A 107 105.46 44.41 12.51
CA GLY A 107 106.86 44.72 12.18
C GLY A 107 107.14 44.67 10.67
N GLY A 108 108.31 44.14 10.31
CA GLY A 108 108.85 44.20 8.96
C GLY A 108 109.48 45.55 8.60
N ALA A 109 110.57 45.53 7.82
CA ALA A 109 111.18 46.72 7.24
C ALA A 109 111.97 46.36 5.97
N ALA A 110 112.04 47.29 5.01
CA ALA A 110 112.81 47.14 3.78
C ALA A 110 113.44 48.48 3.37
N ALA A 111 114.61 48.46 2.74
CA ALA A 111 115.29 49.69 2.31
C ALA A 111 114.58 50.39 1.14
N ASN A 112 113.98 49.60 0.23
CA ASN A 112 113.42 50.04 -1.04
C ASN A 112 111.89 49.92 -1.14
N TYR A 113 111.21 49.40 -0.10
CA TYR A 113 109.78 49.07 -0.17
C TYR A 113 108.96 49.65 0.98
N GLU A 114 107.76 50.12 0.65
CA GLU A 114 106.68 50.44 1.58
C GLU A 114 105.88 49.15 1.82
N LEU A 115 105.96 48.59 3.03
CA LEU A 115 105.21 47.38 3.36
C LEU A 115 103.72 47.71 3.55
N ARG A 116 102.85 46.92 2.91
CA ARG A 116 101.40 46.93 3.12
C ARG A 116 101.01 45.59 3.71
N LEU A 117 100.36 45.61 4.87
CA LEU A 117 100.07 44.41 5.64
C LEU A 117 98.58 44.05 5.53
N GLU A 118 98.27 42.84 5.08
CA GLU A 118 96.91 42.28 5.03
C GLU A 118 96.79 41.09 6.00
N ASN A 119 96.13 41.33 7.12
CA ASN A 119 95.88 40.33 8.17
C ASN A 119 94.90 39.24 7.71
N GLY A 120 95.07 38.03 8.27
CA GLY A 120 94.19 36.88 8.03
C GLY A 120 93.25 36.60 9.21
N LEU A 121 92.47 35.54 9.08
CA LEU A 121 91.60 34.99 10.13
C LEU A 121 91.90 33.51 10.35
N LEU A 122 91.94 33.08 11.61
CA LEU A 122 91.84 31.69 12.01
C LEU A 122 90.40 31.41 12.44
N THR A 123 89.70 30.56 11.71
CA THR A 123 88.39 30.03 12.12
C THR A 123 88.59 28.79 12.96
N VAL A 124 88.20 28.84 14.24
CA VAL A 124 88.11 27.64 15.08
C VAL A 124 86.71 27.07 14.90
N GLU A 125 86.65 25.84 14.40
CA GLU A 125 85.43 25.10 14.09
C GLU A 125 85.01 24.21 15.27
N LYS A 126 83.73 23.86 15.33
CA LYS A 126 83.20 22.92 16.33
C LYS A 126 83.57 21.49 16.00
N ILE A 127 83.77 20.66 17.03
CA ILE A 127 83.87 19.20 16.83
C ILE A 127 82.47 18.66 16.56
N LEU A 128 82.26 18.04 15.40
CA LEU A 128 80.99 17.41 15.04
C LEU A 128 80.83 16.06 15.73
N LEU A 129 79.81 15.92 16.57
CA LEU A 129 79.43 14.65 17.20
C LEU A 129 78.14 14.12 16.61
N THR A 130 78.24 12.94 16.00
CA THR A 130 77.09 12.22 15.43
C THR A 130 76.51 11.25 16.45
N VAL A 131 75.23 11.43 16.78
CA VAL A 131 74.41 10.45 17.50
C VAL A 131 73.51 9.72 16.50
N GLN A 132 73.53 8.39 16.57
CA GLN A 132 72.82 7.46 15.69
C GLN A 132 71.70 6.77 16.46
N VAL A 133 70.46 6.95 16.02
CA VAL A 133 69.25 6.34 16.62
C VAL A 133 68.57 5.41 15.59
N PRO A 134 68.62 4.07 15.75
CA PRO A 134 67.96 3.15 14.82
C PRO A 134 66.43 3.34 14.82
N SER A 135 65.77 2.99 13.72
CA SER A 135 64.30 2.93 13.69
C SER A 135 63.77 1.97 14.77
N GLN A 136 62.74 2.40 15.49
CA GLN A 136 62.04 1.60 16.49
C GLN A 136 60.52 1.66 16.25
N SER A 137 59.76 0.75 16.87
CA SER A 137 58.30 0.77 16.74
C SER A 137 57.57 0.19 17.96
N LYS A 138 56.30 0.56 18.09
CA LYS A 138 55.33 -0.02 19.05
C LYS A 138 53.96 -0.22 18.39
N GLN A 139 53.03 -0.92 19.05
CA GLN A 139 51.62 -0.91 18.66
C GLN A 139 50.85 0.22 19.35
N TYR A 140 49.72 0.63 18.76
CA TYR A 140 48.82 1.63 19.34
C TYR A 140 48.40 1.25 20.78
N GLY A 141 48.58 2.19 21.71
CA GLY A 141 48.25 2.04 23.14
C GLY A 141 49.26 1.26 23.99
N ASP A 142 50.31 0.68 23.41
CA ASP A 142 51.43 0.11 24.18
C ASP A 142 52.36 1.24 24.68
N PRO A 143 53.12 1.05 25.78
CA PRO A 143 54.11 2.02 26.23
C PRO A 143 55.29 2.13 25.25
N ASP A 144 55.94 3.29 25.23
CA ASP A 144 57.16 3.49 24.45
C ASP A 144 58.29 2.56 24.92
N PRO A 145 59.01 1.87 24.01
CA PRO A 145 60.24 1.18 24.33
C PRO A 145 61.34 2.20 24.68
N GLY A 146 62.37 1.74 25.40
CA GLY A 146 63.57 2.54 25.61
C GLY A 146 64.28 2.83 24.29
N LEU A 147 64.54 4.11 24.01
CA LEU A 147 65.31 4.50 22.82
C LEU A 147 66.74 3.99 22.93
N GLU A 148 67.10 3.06 22.03
CA GLU A 148 68.48 2.65 21.82
C GLU A 148 69.18 3.73 20.98
N TRP A 149 70.43 4.05 21.31
CA TRP A 149 71.22 5.03 20.56
C TRP A 149 72.72 4.77 20.76
N THR A 150 73.52 5.25 19.80
CA THR A 150 74.98 5.21 19.88
C THR A 150 75.54 6.58 19.50
N CYS A 151 76.73 6.92 20.01
CA CYS A 151 77.46 8.12 19.61
C CYS A 151 78.79 7.70 18.98
N GLN A 152 79.20 8.39 17.91
CA GLN A 152 80.52 8.17 17.32
C GLN A 152 81.63 8.61 18.31
N PRO A 153 82.79 7.92 18.34
CA PRO A 153 83.94 8.36 19.13
C PRO A 153 84.49 9.68 18.57
N GLY A 154 84.72 10.64 19.46
CA GLY A 154 85.11 12.02 19.10
C GLY A 154 85.09 13.02 20.27
N LEU A 155 84.50 12.65 21.41
CA LEU A 155 84.62 13.41 22.67
C LEU A 155 86.10 13.49 23.10
N LEU A 156 86.52 14.69 23.51
CA LEU A 156 87.82 14.95 24.12
C LEU A 156 87.93 14.32 25.52
N GLU A 157 89.16 14.13 26.00
CA GLU A 157 89.42 13.49 27.29
C GLU A 157 88.85 14.32 28.46
N GLY A 158 87.82 13.78 29.12
CA GLY A 158 87.10 14.41 30.23
C GLY A 158 85.69 14.90 29.88
N ASP A 159 85.32 14.95 28.59
CA ASP A 159 83.97 15.38 28.17
C ASP A 159 82.95 14.24 28.19
N HIS A 160 81.69 14.61 28.45
CA HIS A 160 80.56 13.69 28.57
C HIS A 160 79.33 14.22 27.82
N LEU A 161 78.79 13.42 26.90
CA LEU A 161 77.44 13.58 26.38
C LEU A 161 76.45 13.17 27.48
N ASN A 162 75.61 14.11 27.92
CA ASN A 162 74.64 13.89 29.00
C ASN A 162 73.21 13.89 28.46
N GLY A 163 72.30 13.17 29.13
CA GLY A 163 70.89 13.06 28.74
C GLY A 163 70.63 11.89 27.78
N ALA A 164 69.51 11.97 27.06
CA ALA A 164 69.06 10.98 26.07
C ALA A 164 68.29 11.68 24.92
N PRO A 165 68.28 11.10 23.70
CA PRO A 165 67.43 11.57 22.62
C PRO A 165 65.94 11.42 22.97
N GLY A 166 65.08 12.06 22.19
CA GLY A 166 63.63 11.94 22.28
C GLY A 166 62.99 11.65 20.92
N ARG A 167 61.67 11.76 20.83
CA ARG A 167 60.90 11.75 19.58
C ARG A 167 59.92 12.92 19.53
N THR A 168 59.29 13.15 18.37
CA THR A 168 58.12 14.03 18.29
C THR A 168 56.92 13.40 19.04
N PRO A 169 56.11 14.23 19.74
CA PRO A 169 54.98 13.73 20.53
C PRO A 169 53.79 13.33 19.65
N GLY A 170 53.03 12.33 20.09
CA GLY A 170 51.83 11.81 19.44
C GLY A 170 51.68 10.30 19.64
N GLU A 171 50.45 9.80 19.66
CA GLU A 171 50.14 8.42 20.06
C GLU A 171 49.29 7.64 19.03
N THR A 172 48.82 8.28 17.97
CA THR A 172 48.14 7.62 16.84
C THR A 172 49.14 6.83 15.99
N PRO A 173 48.71 5.85 15.18
CA PRO A 173 49.59 5.24 14.18
C PRO A 173 50.18 6.25 13.21
N GLY A 174 51.42 6.02 12.78
CA GLY A 174 52.19 6.96 11.96
C GLY A 174 53.68 6.96 12.27
N GLU A 175 54.41 7.89 11.65
CA GLU A 175 55.86 8.07 11.84
C GLU A 175 56.18 9.31 12.67
N TYR A 176 57.10 9.14 13.63
CA TYR A 176 57.56 10.17 14.54
C TYR A 176 59.08 10.31 14.42
N GLY A 177 59.55 11.52 14.12
CA GLY A 177 60.97 11.82 13.99
C GLY A 177 61.68 11.83 15.35
N PHE A 178 62.92 11.36 15.40
CA PHE A 178 63.75 11.51 16.60
C PHE A 178 64.18 12.97 16.79
N THR A 179 64.35 13.38 18.05
CA THR A 179 64.78 14.72 18.45
C THR A 179 65.98 14.63 19.40
N ALA A 180 66.74 15.72 19.56
CA ALA A 180 67.85 15.74 20.51
C ALA A 180 67.40 15.51 21.97
N GLY A 181 66.10 15.66 22.28
CA GLY A 181 65.55 15.34 23.60
C GLY A 181 66.19 16.15 24.72
N THR A 182 66.99 15.49 25.54
CA THR A 182 67.76 16.08 26.65
C THR A 182 69.27 16.02 26.44
N LEU A 183 69.73 15.62 25.24
CA LEU A 183 71.15 15.55 24.89
C LEU A 183 71.82 16.91 25.05
N SER A 184 72.88 16.96 25.87
CA SER A 184 73.60 18.17 26.21
C SER A 184 75.12 17.96 26.11
N LEU A 185 75.79 18.95 25.52
CA LEU A 185 77.23 18.97 25.22
C LEU A 185 77.82 20.35 25.55
N PRO A 186 79.15 20.44 25.80
CA PRO A 186 79.88 21.71 25.82
C PRO A 186 79.69 22.53 24.53
N PRO A 187 79.76 23.88 24.59
CA PRO A 187 79.39 24.75 23.48
C PRO A 187 80.29 24.65 22.24
N TYR A 188 81.46 24.01 22.37
CA TYR A 188 82.44 23.78 21.32
C TYR A 188 82.21 22.48 20.51
N TYR A 189 81.17 21.71 20.82
CA TYR A 189 80.66 20.66 19.95
C TYR A 189 79.49 21.13 19.09
N GLU A 190 79.24 20.41 18.00
CA GLU A 190 78.01 20.43 17.23
C GLU A 190 77.35 19.05 17.27
N LEU A 191 76.04 18.98 17.53
CA LEU A 191 75.31 17.72 17.65
C LEU A 191 74.54 17.43 16.35
N ALA A 192 75.02 16.46 15.57
CA ALA A 192 74.25 15.86 14.50
C ALA A 192 73.44 14.68 15.05
N LEU A 193 72.13 14.84 15.18
CA LEU A 193 71.23 13.69 15.35
C LEU A 193 70.95 13.07 13.98
N THR A 194 71.17 11.78 13.86
CA THR A 194 70.99 11.00 12.64
C THR A 194 70.36 9.67 13.00
N GLY A 195 69.61 9.05 12.08
CA GLY A 195 68.90 7.83 12.42
C GLY A 195 67.70 7.54 11.54
N GLY A 196 66.87 6.63 12.04
CA GLY A 196 65.60 6.24 11.43
C GLY A 196 64.41 7.03 11.96
N VAL A 197 63.25 6.36 12.00
CA VAL A 197 61.99 6.92 12.52
C VAL A 197 61.40 6.01 13.60
N PHE A 198 60.65 6.60 14.52
CA PHE A 198 59.84 5.87 15.48
C PHE A 198 58.43 5.65 14.91
N ARG A 199 58.01 4.39 14.75
CA ARG A 199 56.70 4.04 14.15
C ARG A 199 55.70 3.57 15.19
N ILE A 200 54.53 4.19 15.25
CA ILE A 200 53.38 3.60 15.93
C ILE A 200 52.58 2.83 14.87
N LEU A 201 52.38 1.54 15.11
CA LEU A 201 51.66 0.63 14.22
C LEU A 201 50.22 0.42 14.73
N PRO A 202 49.21 0.27 13.86
CA PRO A 202 47.85 -0.07 14.30
C PRO A 202 47.81 -1.38 15.10
N ARG A 203 46.98 -1.42 16.15
CA ARG A 203 46.81 -2.61 17.00
C ARG A 203 46.00 -3.67 16.26
N GLN A 204 46.44 -4.93 16.30
CA GLN A 204 45.74 -6.02 15.60
C GLN A 204 44.44 -6.39 16.34
N LEU A 205 43.33 -6.51 15.60
CA LEU A 205 42.06 -7.01 16.10
C LEU A 205 41.48 -8.04 15.10
N THR A 206 41.00 -9.18 15.58
CA THR A 206 40.36 -10.20 14.74
C THR A 206 38.87 -10.26 15.02
N ILE A 207 38.06 -10.05 13.99
CA ILE A 207 36.59 -10.09 14.04
C ILE A 207 36.10 -11.24 13.17
N LYS A 208 35.16 -12.07 13.66
CA LYS A 208 34.36 -12.97 12.83
C LYS A 208 32.93 -12.42 12.73
N ALA A 209 32.35 -12.39 11.53
CA ALA A 209 30.90 -12.26 11.40
C ALA A 209 30.20 -13.54 11.88
N ASP A 210 29.08 -13.39 12.58
CA ASP A 210 28.28 -14.53 13.05
C ASP A 210 27.42 -15.09 11.92
N ASP A 211 27.13 -16.39 11.94
CA ASP A 211 26.43 -17.06 10.83
C ASP A 211 24.91 -16.81 10.90
N ALA A 212 24.31 -16.38 9.79
CA ALA A 212 22.97 -15.83 9.71
C ALA A 212 22.01 -16.70 8.89
N TYR A 213 20.88 -17.08 9.50
CA TYR A 213 19.92 -18.01 8.93
C TYR A 213 18.48 -17.45 8.89
N PRO A 214 18.19 -16.36 8.15
CA PRO A 214 16.83 -15.85 8.00
C PRO A 214 15.91 -16.87 7.28
N LEU A 215 14.59 -16.74 7.47
CA LEU A 215 13.61 -17.50 6.69
C LEU A 215 13.34 -16.78 5.37
N TYR A 216 13.22 -17.50 4.26
CA TYR A 216 12.92 -16.87 2.97
C TYR A 216 11.62 -16.05 3.02
N GLY A 217 11.68 -14.82 2.52
CA GLY A 217 10.58 -13.85 2.49
C GLY A 217 10.39 -13.02 3.76
N GLU A 218 11.10 -13.31 4.85
CA GLU A 218 11.11 -12.45 6.04
C GLU A 218 12.15 -11.32 5.92
N SER A 219 12.01 -10.27 6.72
CA SER A 219 13.02 -9.22 6.81
C SER A 219 14.33 -9.75 7.43
N ILE A 220 15.46 -9.30 6.89
CA ILE A 220 16.78 -9.75 7.33
C ILE A 220 17.14 -9.05 8.66
N PRO A 221 17.48 -9.80 9.72
CA PRO A 221 17.96 -9.19 10.97
C PRO A 221 19.34 -8.56 10.76
N PRO A 222 19.71 -7.53 11.54
CA PRO A 222 21.03 -6.91 11.46
C PRO A 222 22.13 -7.95 11.72
N LEU A 223 23.13 -7.98 10.84
CA LEU A 223 24.24 -8.94 10.90
C LEU A 223 25.17 -8.61 12.08
N THR A 224 25.51 -9.62 12.88
CA THR A 224 26.34 -9.46 14.09
C THR A 224 27.75 -10.00 13.90
N TYR A 225 28.64 -9.62 14.82
CA TYR A 225 30.02 -10.09 14.84
C TYR A 225 30.53 -10.32 16.26
N THR A 226 31.58 -11.13 16.36
CA THR A 226 32.32 -11.41 17.57
C THR A 226 33.81 -11.07 17.41
N ILE A 227 34.39 -10.37 18.39
CA ILE A 227 35.84 -10.16 18.48
C ILE A 227 36.46 -11.46 18.99
N VAL A 228 37.26 -12.11 18.15
CA VAL A 228 37.83 -13.45 18.42
C VAL A 228 39.25 -13.37 18.98
N ALA A 229 39.99 -12.31 18.63
CA ALA A 229 41.32 -12.02 19.18
C ALA A 229 41.60 -10.52 19.22
N GLY A 230 42.44 -10.10 20.16
CA GLY A 230 42.68 -8.70 20.48
C GLY A 230 41.58 -8.10 21.37
N THR A 231 41.76 -6.84 21.75
CA THR A 231 40.83 -6.06 22.60
C THR A 231 40.89 -4.59 22.22
N LEU A 232 39.73 -3.94 22.12
CA LEU A 232 39.65 -2.48 22.07
C LEU A 232 40.09 -1.87 23.43
N LEU A 233 40.69 -0.69 23.39
CA LEU A 233 41.08 0.07 24.57
C LEU A 233 39.90 0.93 25.07
N PRO A 234 39.88 1.35 26.35
CA PRO A 234 38.73 2.08 26.91
C PRO A 234 38.49 3.44 26.23
N GLY A 235 37.41 3.53 25.47
CA GLY A 235 37.01 4.72 24.70
C GLY A 235 36.96 4.49 23.19
N ASP A 236 37.66 3.47 22.68
CA ASP A 236 37.58 3.05 21.29
C ASP A 236 36.29 2.27 21.02
N SER A 237 35.81 2.31 19.77
CA SER A 237 34.62 1.57 19.33
C SER A 237 34.77 1.13 17.87
N ILE A 238 34.02 0.08 17.50
CA ILE A 238 33.83 -0.31 16.10
C ILE A 238 32.56 0.38 15.59
N THR A 239 32.61 0.90 14.38
CA THR A 239 31.53 1.64 13.70
C THR A 239 31.29 1.08 12.30
N GLY A 240 30.24 1.54 11.61
CA GLY A 240 29.79 0.95 10.35
C GLY A 240 29.01 -0.36 10.54
N ALA A 241 28.79 -1.09 9.45
CA ALA A 241 28.01 -2.34 9.45
C ALA A 241 28.65 -3.41 8.55
N LEU A 242 28.43 -4.68 8.90
CA LEU A 242 28.67 -5.82 8.01
C LEU A 242 27.69 -5.80 6.84
N GLU A 243 28.09 -6.39 5.73
CA GLU A 243 27.27 -6.50 4.52
C GLU A 243 27.19 -7.94 4.03
N CYS A 244 26.16 -8.26 3.25
CA CYS A 244 26.05 -9.55 2.58
C CYS A 244 25.33 -9.38 1.24
N TRP A 245 26.05 -9.61 0.14
CA TRP A 245 25.49 -9.70 -1.20
C TRP A 245 24.90 -11.11 -1.41
N TYR A 246 23.60 -11.26 -1.12
CA TYR A 246 22.86 -12.50 -1.39
C TYR A 246 22.10 -12.43 -2.73
N SER A 247 21.71 -13.60 -3.25
CA SER A 247 20.73 -13.72 -4.33
C SER A 247 19.65 -14.76 -3.95
N LYS A 248 18.52 -14.79 -4.65
CA LYS A 248 17.38 -15.69 -4.36
C LYS A 248 17.65 -17.18 -4.72
N ARG A 249 18.81 -17.74 -4.37
CA ARG A 249 19.18 -19.14 -4.63
C ARG A 249 19.69 -19.83 -3.37
N ASP A 250 19.55 -21.15 -3.31
CA ASP A 250 20.18 -22.05 -2.33
C ASP A 250 21.72 -22.00 -2.46
N ALA A 251 22.34 -20.97 -1.91
CA ALA A 251 23.79 -20.84 -1.82
C ALA A 251 24.19 -20.20 -0.48
N ASP A 252 25.33 -20.61 0.04
CA ASP A 252 25.96 -20.01 1.21
C ASP A 252 26.69 -18.74 0.76
N PHE A 253 26.16 -17.57 1.13
CA PHE A 253 26.78 -16.28 0.82
C PHE A 253 27.72 -15.88 1.97
N PRO A 254 28.99 -15.53 1.70
CA PRO A 254 29.89 -15.06 2.74
C PRO A 254 29.52 -13.64 3.17
N ILE A 255 29.31 -13.44 4.48
CA ILE A 255 29.13 -12.11 5.07
C ILE A 255 30.48 -11.38 4.96
N SER A 256 30.47 -10.21 4.32
CA SER A 256 31.63 -9.36 4.12
C SER A 256 31.78 -8.34 5.26
N ILE A 257 32.95 -7.70 5.34
CA ILE A 257 33.22 -6.66 6.33
C ILE A 257 32.33 -5.42 6.13
N GLY A 258 31.83 -5.17 4.92
CA GLY A 258 31.04 -3.99 4.58
C GLY A 258 31.77 -2.69 4.92
N SER A 259 31.07 -1.81 5.64
CA SER A 259 31.60 -0.54 6.17
C SER A 259 32.22 -0.66 7.57
N LEU A 260 32.34 -1.88 8.13
CA LEU A 260 32.77 -2.10 9.51
C LEU A 260 34.24 -1.69 9.74
N SER A 261 34.46 -0.70 10.62
CA SER A 261 35.78 -0.11 10.88
C SER A 261 36.01 0.17 12.37
N ALA A 262 37.25 -0.01 12.82
CA ALA A 262 37.73 0.36 14.16
C ALA A 262 38.60 1.64 14.14
N GLY A 263 38.59 2.39 13.03
CA GLY A 263 39.43 3.56 12.81
C GLY A 263 40.91 3.22 12.59
N GLU A 264 41.71 4.24 12.31
CA GLU A 264 43.14 4.11 11.96
C GLU A 264 43.99 3.45 13.06
N ASN A 265 43.55 3.53 14.32
CA ASN A 265 44.18 2.95 15.49
C ASN A 265 44.32 1.42 15.45
N TYR A 266 43.49 0.73 14.66
CA TYR A 266 43.41 -0.74 14.63
C TYR A 266 43.46 -1.31 13.21
N GLN A 267 44.20 -2.40 13.03
CA GLN A 267 44.12 -3.21 11.81
C GLN A 267 43.14 -4.36 12.03
N LEU A 268 42.04 -4.34 11.28
CA LEU A 268 41.02 -5.39 11.31
C LEU A 268 41.42 -6.59 10.44
N ASN A 269 41.57 -7.75 11.07
CA ASN A 269 41.65 -9.04 10.41
C ASN A 269 40.25 -9.68 10.44
N PHE A 270 39.54 -9.61 9.32
CA PHE A 270 38.15 -10.08 9.23
C PHE A 270 38.05 -11.54 8.79
N VAL A 271 37.16 -12.29 9.44
CA VAL A 271 36.78 -13.67 9.09
C VAL A 271 35.29 -13.68 8.71
N PRO A 272 34.92 -14.09 7.48
CA PRO A 272 33.53 -14.11 7.06
C PRO A 272 32.71 -15.14 7.83
N GLY A 273 31.43 -14.82 8.02
CA GLY A 273 30.38 -15.75 8.44
C GLY A 273 29.58 -16.23 7.23
N VAL A 274 28.69 -17.19 7.42
CA VAL A 274 27.80 -17.71 6.37
C VAL A 274 26.40 -17.13 6.51
N PHE A 275 25.85 -16.60 5.42
CA PHE A 275 24.45 -16.20 5.29
C PHE A 275 23.70 -17.20 4.39
N HIS A 276 22.61 -17.78 4.88
CA HIS A 276 21.86 -18.84 4.18
C HIS A 276 20.35 -18.75 4.48
N PHE A 277 19.50 -18.64 3.44
CA PHE A 277 18.05 -18.64 3.62
C PHE A 277 17.52 -20.02 3.97
N ARG A 278 16.80 -20.12 5.09
CA ARG A 278 15.99 -21.31 5.41
C ARG A 278 14.72 -21.33 4.55
N LYS A 279 14.42 -22.51 4.01
CA LYS A 279 13.23 -22.78 3.18
C LYS A 279 11.94 -22.50 3.94
N ARG A 280 10.94 -21.99 3.24
CA ARG A 280 9.62 -21.66 3.80
C ARG A 280 8.70 -22.90 3.70
N ALA A 281 8.26 -23.43 4.84
CA ALA A 281 7.42 -24.62 4.87
C ALA A 281 5.96 -24.30 4.52
N LEU A 282 5.38 -25.06 3.58
CA LEU A 282 3.96 -24.98 3.19
C LEU A 282 3.29 -26.35 3.31
N THR A 283 2.03 -26.36 3.75
CA THR A 283 1.16 -27.53 3.63
C THR A 283 0.06 -27.26 2.62
N VAL A 284 0.01 -28.07 1.56
CA VAL A 284 -1.05 -28.05 0.54
C VAL A 284 -2.02 -29.19 0.83
N THR A 285 -3.30 -28.89 0.96
CA THR A 285 -4.36 -29.88 1.16
C THR A 285 -5.30 -29.90 -0.05
N ALA A 286 -5.47 -31.07 -0.66
CA ALA A 286 -6.54 -31.29 -1.63
C ALA A 286 -7.90 -31.31 -0.94
N LEU A 287 -8.90 -30.64 -1.52
CA LEU A 287 -10.24 -30.55 -0.93
C LEU A 287 -11.10 -31.76 -1.32
N ASP A 288 -11.87 -32.27 -0.36
CA ASP A 288 -12.84 -33.34 -0.57
C ASP A 288 -13.87 -32.92 -1.63
N CYS A 289 -14.14 -33.81 -2.59
CA CYS A 289 -15.15 -33.61 -3.62
C CYS A 289 -15.86 -34.91 -3.99
N SER A 290 -16.97 -34.83 -4.72
CA SER A 290 -17.75 -36.01 -5.09
C SER A 290 -18.40 -35.88 -6.46
N LYS A 291 -18.74 -37.02 -7.06
CA LYS A 291 -19.59 -37.09 -8.25
C LYS A 291 -20.64 -38.20 -8.11
N GLN A 292 -21.69 -38.14 -8.92
CA GLN A 292 -22.67 -39.23 -9.01
C GLN A 292 -22.18 -40.34 -9.95
N TYR A 293 -22.59 -41.58 -9.69
CA TYR A 293 -22.29 -42.73 -10.52
C TYR A 293 -22.67 -42.48 -12.00
N LEU A 294 -21.72 -42.75 -12.91
CA LEU A 294 -21.80 -42.48 -14.35
C LEU A 294 -22.02 -40.99 -14.74
N SER A 295 -21.78 -40.01 -13.85
CA SER A 295 -21.66 -38.61 -14.27
C SER A 295 -20.30 -38.34 -14.95
N PRO A 296 -20.22 -37.38 -15.88
CA PRO A 296 -18.93 -36.94 -16.46
C PRO A 296 -17.98 -36.40 -15.38
N GLU A 297 -16.69 -36.33 -15.69
CA GLU A 297 -15.69 -35.65 -14.84
C GLU A 297 -15.73 -34.12 -15.04
N ASN A 298 -16.84 -33.49 -14.65
CA ASN A 298 -17.05 -32.03 -14.72
C ASN A 298 -16.95 -31.32 -13.37
N PHE A 299 -16.35 -31.97 -12.36
CA PHE A 299 -16.14 -31.43 -11.02
C PHE A 299 -14.76 -30.74 -10.92
N SER A 300 -14.71 -29.59 -10.24
CA SER A 300 -13.47 -28.89 -9.95
C SER A 300 -12.69 -29.62 -8.85
N ARG A 301 -11.46 -30.05 -9.16
CA ARG A 301 -10.53 -30.63 -8.18
C ARG A 301 -9.75 -29.50 -7.51
N SER A 302 -10.35 -28.90 -6.47
CA SER A 302 -9.78 -27.78 -5.73
C SER A 302 -8.78 -28.23 -4.64
N TRP A 303 -7.93 -27.28 -4.24
CA TRP A 303 -6.91 -27.43 -3.20
C TRP A 303 -6.76 -26.09 -2.47
N GLN A 304 -6.11 -26.10 -1.31
CA GLN A 304 -5.79 -24.91 -0.53
C GLN A 304 -4.41 -25.05 0.14
N ILE A 305 -3.79 -23.93 0.48
CA ILE A 305 -2.70 -23.91 1.47
C ILE A 305 -3.35 -23.96 2.85
N SER A 306 -3.07 -25.01 3.63
CA SER A 306 -3.66 -25.25 4.96
C SER A 306 -2.72 -24.88 6.12
N ALA A 307 -1.42 -24.72 5.84
CA ALA A 307 -0.46 -24.13 6.77
C ALA A 307 0.70 -23.46 6.00
N GLY A 308 1.27 -22.40 6.58
CA GLY A 308 2.29 -21.56 5.95
C GLY A 308 1.69 -20.50 5.01
N SER A 309 2.55 -19.64 4.45
CA SER A 309 2.18 -18.61 3.46
C SER A 309 3.24 -18.55 2.37
N MET A 310 2.82 -18.32 1.12
CA MET A 310 3.75 -17.94 0.06
C MET A 310 4.26 -16.50 0.28
N VAL A 311 5.40 -16.21 -0.33
CA VAL A 311 5.93 -14.85 -0.51
C VAL A 311 5.28 -14.25 -1.76
N GLU A 312 5.14 -12.93 -1.79
CA GLU A 312 4.52 -12.20 -2.90
C GLU A 312 5.31 -12.37 -4.21
N ASN A 313 4.57 -12.52 -5.33
CA ASN A 313 5.08 -12.81 -6.68
C ASN A 313 5.70 -14.21 -6.93
N ASP A 314 5.75 -15.09 -5.93
CA ASP A 314 6.11 -16.50 -6.17
C ASP A 314 4.93 -17.29 -6.77
N TYR A 315 5.21 -18.38 -7.49
CA TYR A 315 4.21 -19.15 -8.23
C TYR A 315 3.99 -20.55 -7.64
N LEU A 316 2.74 -20.99 -7.52
CA LEU A 316 2.35 -22.35 -7.11
C LEU A 316 1.21 -22.87 -7.98
N ALA A 317 1.48 -23.92 -8.74
CA ALA A 317 0.48 -24.68 -9.49
C ALA A 317 0.39 -26.12 -8.98
N VAL A 318 -0.79 -26.52 -8.52
CA VAL A 318 -1.08 -27.88 -8.05
C VAL A 318 -2.14 -28.51 -8.94
N LYS A 319 -1.86 -29.70 -9.45
CA LYS A 319 -2.76 -30.50 -10.29
C LYS A 319 -3.08 -31.81 -9.59
N LEU A 320 -4.37 -32.06 -9.35
CA LEU A 320 -4.83 -33.23 -8.60
C LEU A 320 -5.24 -34.39 -9.51
N GLY A 321 -4.65 -35.54 -9.23
CA GLY A 321 -5.01 -36.84 -9.78
C GLY A 321 -5.97 -37.60 -8.86
N ARG A 322 -6.35 -38.79 -9.33
CA ARG A 322 -6.98 -39.86 -8.55
C ARG A 322 -6.64 -41.19 -9.23
N GLU A 323 -6.83 -42.30 -8.53
CA GLU A 323 -6.75 -43.61 -9.18
C GLU A 323 -7.93 -43.84 -10.16
N PRO A 324 -7.71 -44.58 -11.26
CA PRO A 324 -8.76 -44.87 -12.23
C PRO A 324 -9.78 -45.86 -11.65
N GLY A 325 -11.06 -45.49 -11.71
CA GLY A 325 -12.18 -46.29 -11.22
C GLY A 325 -13.49 -45.51 -11.30
N GLU A 326 -14.61 -46.20 -11.47
CA GLU A 326 -15.94 -45.59 -11.62
C GLU A 326 -17.00 -46.20 -10.68
N GLU A 327 -16.60 -47.18 -9.87
CA GLU A 327 -17.44 -47.83 -8.87
C GLU A 327 -17.76 -46.89 -7.70
N ILE A 328 -18.82 -47.19 -6.95
CA ILE A 328 -19.17 -46.40 -5.76
C ILE A 328 -18.19 -46.70 -4.62
N GLY A 329 -17.56 -45.64 -4.10
CA GLY A 329 -16.50 -45.74 -3.11
C GLY A 329 -15.77 -44.42 -2.88
N GLN A 330 -14.73 -44.48 -2.06
CA GLN A 330 -13.82 -43.37 -1.78
C GLN A 330 -12.45 -43.63 -2.43
N TYR A 331 -11.93 -42.62 -3.10
CA TYR A 331 -10.66 -42.63 -3.82
C TYR A 331 -9.79 -41.49 -3.28
N ALA A 332 -8.49 -41.71 -3.10
CA ALA A 332 -7.58 -40.64 -2.70
C ALA A 332 -7.36 -39.63 -3.84
N LEU A 333 -7.46 -38.33 -3.54
CA LEU A 333 -6.96 -37.26 -4.40
C LEU A 333 -5.45 -37.19 -4.26
N THR A 334 -4.75 -37.63 -5.29
CA THR A 334 -3.28 -37.70 -5.32
C THR A 334 -2.67 -36.48 -6.02
N LEU A 335 -1.40 -36.24 -5.78
CA LEU A 335 -0.64 -35.22 -6.51
C LEU A 335 -0.33 -35.75 -7.92
N ALA A 336 -0.87 -35.13 -8.98
CA ALA A 336 -0.54 -35.47 -10.37
C ALA A 336 0.64 -34.64 -10.89
N SER A 337 0.71 -33.37 -10.51
CA SER A 337 1.91 -32.54 -10.60
C SER A 337 1.83 -31.39 -9.61
N LEU A 338 2.97 -30.95 -9.09
CA LEU A 338 3.11 -29.71 -8.34
C LEU A 338 4.33 -28.97 -8.86
N THR A 339 4.14 -27.68 -9.15
CA THR A 339 5.19 -26.76 -9.53
C THR A 339 5.14 -25.59 -8.56
N VAL A 340 6.20 -25.38 -7.80
CA VAL A 340 6.44 -24.15 -7.04
C VAL A 340 7.69 -23.47 -7.62
N ILE A 341 7.67 -22.15 -7.75
CA ILE A 341 8.78 -21.35 -8.29
C ILE A 341 9.00 -20.14 -7.37
N PRO A 342 10.22 -19.90 -6.85
CA PRO A 342 11.39 -20.77 -6.94
C PRO A 342 11.21 -22.08 -6.16
N ALA A 343 11.60 -23.22 -6.74
CA ALA A 343 11.32 -24.54 -6.15
C ALA A 343 12.21 -24.84 -4.95
N GLU A 344 13.41 -24.28 -4.97
CA GLU A 344 14.44 -24.43 -3.96
C GLU A 344 14.08 -23.75 -2.64
N LEU A 345 13.34 -22.64 -2.63
CA LEU A 345 13.11 -21.84 -1.41
C LEU A 345 11.91 -22.31 -0.57
N TYR A 346 11.23 -23.38 -0.96
CA TYR A 346 10.05 -23.92 -0.27
C TYR A 346 10.19 -25.40 0.10
N GLU A 347 9.58 -25.78 1.22
CA GLU A 347 9.41 -27.18 1.63
C GLU A 347 7.92 -27.52 1.64
N ILE A 348 7.46 -28.30 0.64
CA ILE A 348 6.03 -28.58 0.43
C ILE A 348 5.63 -29.93 1.03
N THR A 349 4.74 -29.90 2.01
CA THR A 349 3.99 -31.09 2.47
C THR A 349 2.65 -31.15 1.73
N PHE A 350 2.29 -32.32 1.18
CA PHE A 350 0.97 -32.54 0.58
C PHE A 350 0.09 -33.44 1.45
N VAL A 351 -1.15 -33.02 1.68
CA VAL A 351 -2.20 -33.78 2.37
C VAL A 351 -3.26 -34.18 1.34
N PRO A 352 -3.48 -35.49 1.09
CA PRO A 352 -4.50 -35.95 0.16
C PRO A 352 -5.92 -35.73 0.73
N GLY A 353 -6.84 -35.36 -0.16
CA GLY A 353 -8.27 -35.30 0.11
C GLY A 353 -8.99 -36.53 -0.42
N THR A 354 -10.31 -36.57 -0.27
CA THR A 354 -11.18 -37.69 -0.62
C THR A 354 -12.06 -37.36 -1.81
N PHE A 355 -11.95 -38.14 -2.88
CA PHE A 355 -12.91 -38.14 -3.97
C PHE A 355 -13.94 -39.26 -3.77
N SER A 356 -15.22 -38.92 -3.60
CA SER A 356 -16.29 -39.90 -3.38
C SER A 356 -17.18 -40.07 -4.61
N ILE A 357 -17.33 -41.29 -5.12
CA ILE A 357 -18.38 -41.62 -6.10
C ILE A 357 -19.60 -42.10 -5.33
N VAL A 358 -20.71 -41.39 -5.45
CA VAL A 358 -21.97 -41.65 -4.74
C VAL A 358 -23.08 -42.13 -5.68
N ARG A 359 -24.16 -42.69 -5.13
CA ARG A 359 -25.32 -43.14 -5.91
C ARG A 359 -25.91 -42.02 -6.75
N ALA A 360 -26.31 -42.34 -7.98
CA ALA A 360 -27.05 -41.42 -8.83
C ALA A 360 -28.55 -41.44 -8.48
N ALA A 361 -29.20 -40.29 -8.65
CA ALA A 361 -30.66 -40.24 -8.77
C ALA A 361 -31.04 -40.47 -10.23
N ALA A 362 -32.21 -41.09 -10.47
CA ALA A 362 -32.78 -41.12 -11.81
C ALA A 362 -33.38 -39.75 -12.17
N GLY A 363 -33.50 -39.47 -13.47
CA GLY A 363 -34.37 -38.44 -14.03
C GLY A 363 -35.59 -39.08 -14.69
N ILE A 364 -36.68 -38.33 -14.74
CA ILE A 364 -37.87 -38.72 -15.50
C ILE A 364 -37.55 -38.54 -16.99
N GLY A 365 -37.72 -39.61 -17.78
CA GLY A 365 -37.77 -39.56 -19.24
C GLY A 365 -39.20 -39.31 -19.70
N ILE A 366 -39.82 -40.32 -20.30
CA ILE A 366 -41.23 -40.26 -20.71
C ILE A 366 -42.13 -40.69 -19.55
N CYS A 367 -43.04 -39.82 -19.11
CA CYS A 367 -44.08 -40.13 -18.13
C CYS A 367 -45.46 -40.06 -18.78
N THR A 368 -46.30 -41.08 -18.57
CA THR A 368 -47.67 -41.15 -19.12
C THR A 368 -48.67 -41.69 -18.10
N TYR A 369 -49.91 -41.21 -18.21
CA TYR A 369 -51.03 -41.56 -17.35
C TYR A 369 -52.36 -41.42 -18.11
N HIS A 370 -53.42 -42.05 -17.60
CA HIS A 370 -54.80 -41.85 -18.03
C HIS A 370 -55.42 -40.60 -17.39
N LEU A 371 -56.24 -39.87 -18.14
CA LEU A 371 -57.02 -38.73 -17.64
C LEU A 371 -57.97 -39.18 -16.51
N LEU A 372 -58.07 -38.35 -15.47
CA LEU A 372 -59.01 -38.54 -14.36
C LEU A 372 -60.17 -37.55 -14.44
N TYR A 373 -61.29 -37.89 -13.82
CA TYR A 373 -62.41 -36.98 -13.57
C TYR A 373 -62.49 -36.61 -12.08
N TYR A 374 -63.18 -35.51 -11.79
CA TYR A 374 -63.44 -35.10 -10.41
C TYR A 374 -64.09 -36.22 -9.59
N GLY A 375 -63.51 -36.55 -8.43
CA GLY A 375 -63.91 -37.67 -7.59
C GLY A 375 -63.34 -39.06 -7.97
N ASP A 376 -62.49 -39.17 -9.00
CA ASP A 376 -61.73 -40.41 -9.23
C ASP A 376 -60.59 -40.60 -8.22
N GLN A 377 -60.16 -41.85 -8.00
CA GLN A 377 -58.96 -42.18 -7.24
C GLN A 377 -57.70 -42.09 -8.12
N LEU A 378 -56.59 -41.61 -7.55
CA LEU A 378 -55.30 -41.45 -8.24
C LEU A 378 -54.80 -42.76 -8.90
N ALA A 379 -55.04 -43.92 -8.29
CA ALA A 379 -54.71 -45.23 -8.84
C ALA A 379 -55.27 -45.47 -10.25
N LYS A 380 -56.44 -44.90 -10.60
CA LYS A 380 -57.04 -45.03 -11.95
C LYS A 380 -56.20 -44.40 -13.06
N ALA A 381 -55.27 -43.51 -12.71
CA ALA A 381 -54.38 -42.84 -13.66
C ALA A 381 -53.36 -43.80 -14.30
N ASN A 382 -53.20 -45.04 -13.79
CA ASN A 382 -52.38 -46.10 -14.40
C ASN A 382 -50.99 -45.60 -14.86
N LEU A 383 -50.23 -45.05 -13.91
CA LEU A 383 -48.95 -44.39 -14.15
C LEU A 383 -47.93 -45.35 -14.79
N SER A 384 -47.23 -44.87 -15.81
CA SER A 384 -45.95 -45.44 -16.24
C SER A 384 -44.94 -44.33 -16.52
N ALA A 385 -43.71 -44.48 -16.02
CA ALA A 385 -42.63 -43.55 -16.26
C ALA A 385 -41.35 -44.31 -16.63
N GLU A 386 -40.77 -43.97 -17.78
CA GLU A 386 -39.45 -44.40 -18.20
C GLU A 386 -38.41 -43.55 -17.46
N MET A 387 -37.56 -44.19 -16.67
CA MET A 387 -36.55 -43.51 -15.86
C MET A 387 -35.19 -43.62 -16.52
N ARG A 388 -34.39 -42.53 -16.51
CA ARG A 388 -33.08 -42.46 -17.17
C ARG A 388 -32.03 -41.84 -16.26
N ASN A 389 -30.75 -42.20 -16.40
CA ASN A 389 -29.67 -41.46 -15.75
C ASN A 389 -29.55 -40.07 -16.43
N PRO A 390 -29.71 -38.94 -15.71
CA PRO A 390 -29.68 -37.60 -16.30
C PRO A 390 -28.38 -37.26 -17.06
N ASN A 391 -27.28 -37.92 -16.70
CA ASN A 391 -25.94 -37.58 -17.18
C ASN A 391 -25.57 -38.24 -18.52
N ASN A 392 -26.22 -39.36 -18.88
CA ASN A 392 -25.89 -40.13 -20.08
C ASN A 392 -27.09 -40.74 -20.84
N GLY A 393 -28.33 -40.54 -20.35
CA GLY A 393 -29.56 -40.98 -21.02
C GLY A 393 -29.85 -42.49 -20.94
N MET A 394 -29.00 -43.28 -20.27
CA MET A 394 -29.21 -44.72 -20.04
C MET A 394 -30.52 -44.96 -19.28
N ILE A 395 -31.35 -45.90 -19.74
CA ILE A 395 -32.57 -46.32 -19.04
C ILE A 395 -32.19 -47.04 -17.74
N ILE A 396 -32.91 -46.74 -16.66
CA ILE A 396 -32.76 -47.38 -15.35
C ILE A 396 -34.03 -48.20 -15.10
N GLU A 397 -33.90 -49.51 -15.02
CA GLU A 397 -35.00 -50.42 -14.72
C GLU A 397 -35.43 -50.32 -13.24
N GLY A 398 -36.73 -50.42 -12.97
CA GLY A 398 -37.29 -50.39 -11.61
C GLY A 398 -38.80 -50.15 -11.56
N ASP A 399 -39.38 -50.21 -10.36
CA ASP A 399 -40.81 -50.07 -10.13
C ASP A 399 -41.24 -48.61 -9.90
N VAL A 400 -42.39 -48.21 -10.44
CA VAL A 400 -43.03 -46.90 -10.19
C VAL A 400 -44.35 -47.08 -9.44
N GLN A 401 -44.56 -46.30 -8.37
CA GLN A 401 -45.74 -46.40 -7.50
C GLN A 401 -46.17 -45.01 -7.01
N TRP A 402 -47.46 -44.66 -7.11
CA TRP A 402 -48.01 -43.47 -6.44
C TRP A 402 -47.80 -43.55 -4.92
N LEU A 403 -47.50 -42.42 -4.27
CA LEU A 403 -47.43 -42.37 -2.79
C LEU A 403 -48.82 -42.48 -2.16
N GLU A 404 -49.84 -41.89 -2.79
CA GLU A 404 -51.21 -41.82 -2.28
C GLU A 404 -52.23 -42.42 -3.30
N PRO A 405 -52.13 -43.71 -3.67
CA PRO A 405 -52.95 -44.29 -4.74
C PRO A 405 -54.46 -44.20 -4.49
N GLU A 406 -54.88 -44.25 -3.23
CA GLU A 406 -56.29 -44.16 -2.83
C GLU A 406 -56.85 -42.73 -2.81
N ARG A 407 -56.02 -41.69 -2.98
CA ARG A 407 -56.43 -40.28 -2.91
C ARG A 407 -57.48 -39.97 -3.98
N LEU A 408 -58.60 -39.42 -3.54
CA LEU A 408 -59.65 -38.89 -4.42
C LEU A 408 -59.25 -37.53 -4.98
N MET A 409 -59.55 -37.27 -6.25
CA MET A 409 -59.31 -35.98 -6.89
C MET A 409 -60.36 -34.95 -6.44
N ASP A 410 -59.92 -34.02 -5.60
CA ASP A 410 -60.70 -33.02 -4.87
C ASP A 410 -60.75 -31.64 -5.55
N ALA A 411 -60.14 -31.51 -6.73
CA ALA A 411 -60.22 -30.35 -7.61
C ALA A 411 -60.20 -30.76 -9.09
N VAL A 412 -60.38 -29.79 -9.99
CA VAL A 412 -60.20 -29.93 -11.44
C VAL A 412 -59.01 -29.09 -11.91
N GLY A 413 -58.27 -29.57 -12.90
CA GLY A 413 -57.10 -28.89 -13.45
C GLY A 413 -55.86 -29.77 -13.44
N ARG A 414 -54.69 -29.15 -13.36
CA ARG A 414 -53.39 -29.83 -13.20
C ARG A 414 -53.10 -29.96 -11.72
N ILE A 415 -53.13 -31.18 -11.19
CA ILE A 415 -52.87 -31.47 -9.78
C ILE A 415 -51.49 -32.13 -9.66
N PRO A 416 -50.55 -31.56 -8.89
CA PRO A 416 -49.27 -32.22 -8.62
C PRO A 416 -49.51 -33.47 -7.74
N CYS A 417 -49.11 -34.62 -8.26
CA CYS A 417 -49.24 -35.93 -7.61
C CYS A 417 -47.86 -36.61 -7.52
N GLU A 418 -47.53 -37.18 -6.37
CA GLU A 418 -46.21 -37.76 -6.13
C GLU A 418 -46.15 -39.28 -6.35
N PHE A 419 -45.10 -39.74 -7.02
CA PHE A 419 -44.76 -41.15 -7.17
C PHE A 419 -43.31 -41.43 -6.76
N ARG A 420 -43.08 -42.65 -6.26
CA ARG A 420 -41.75 -43.19 -5.98
C ARG A 420 -41.30 -44.07 -7.14
N PHE A 421 -40.09 -43.86 -7.59
CA PHE A 421 -39.34 -44.85 -8.36
C PHE A 421 -38.42 -45.65 -7.42
N THR A 422 -38.40 -46.97 -7.58
CA THR A 422 -37.48 -47.87 -6.88
C THR A 422 -36.63 -48.61 -7.92
N PRO A 423 -35.36 -48.19 -8.15
CA PRO A 423 -34.47 -48.87 -9.07
C PRO A 423 -34.28 -50.35 -8.70
N THR A 424 -34.17 -51.22 -9.71
CA THR A 424 -33.77 -52.62 -9.50
C THR A 424 -32.31 -52.70 -9.00
N ASP A 425 -31.45 -51.81 -9.50
CA ASP A 425 -30.07 -51.64 -9.02
C ASP A 425 -30.02 -50.65 -7.84
N LEU A 426 -30.25 -51.19 -6.65
CA LEU A 426 -30.11 -50.47 -5.38
C LEU A 426 -28.65 -50.32 -4.90
N GLN A 427 -27.66 -50.81 -5.66
CA GLN A 427 -26.24 -50.54 -5.35
C GLN A 427 -25.83 -49.19 -5.94
N HIS A 428 -26.21 -48.92 -7.19
CA HIS A 428 -25.79 -47.72 -7.94
C HIS A 428 -26.80 -46.57 -7.94
N PHE A 429 -28.09 -46.85 -7.79
CA PHE A 429 -29.15 -45.84 -7.85
C PHE A 429 -29.95 -45.76 -6.54
N ALA A 430 -30.43 -44.56 -6.22
CA ALA A 430 -31.26 -44.30 -5.04
C ALA A 430 -32.76 -44.34 -5.39
N PRO A 431 -33.61 -45.00 -4.58
CA PRO A 431 -35.06 -44.81 -4.64
C PRO A 431 -35.41 -43.34 -4.45
N THR A 432 -36.16 -42.77 -5.39
CA THR A 432 -36.36 -41.32 -5.51
C THR A 432 -37.85 -41.01 -5.68
N ILE A 433 -38.31 -39.88 -5.16
CA ILE A 433 -39.70 -39.41 -5.26
C ILE A 433 -39.75 -38.27 -6.27
N TYR A 434 -40.80 -38.25 -7.10
CA TYR A 434 -41.04 -37.28 -8.15
C TYR A 434 -42.48 -36.79 -8.10
N SER A 435 -42.69 -35.53 -8.47
CA SER A 435 -44.03 -34.96 -8.64
C SER A 435 -44.35 -34.80 -10.13
N VAL A 436 -45.58 -35.11 -10.53
CA VAL A 436 -46.09 -34.93 -11.90
C VAL A 436 -47.48 -34.29 -11.86
N GLU A 437 -47.72 -33.33 -12.75
CA GLU A 437 -49.07 -32.76 -12.92
C GLU A 437 -49.99 -33.78 -13.60
N VAL A 438 -50.95 -34.33 -12.85
CA VAL A 438 -52.05 -35.14 -13.38
C VAL A 438 -53.19 -34.22 -13.79
N GLN A 439 -53.62 -34.33 -15.06
CA GLN A 439 -54.78 -33.59 -15.56
C GLN A 439 -56.09 -34.27 -15.12
N VAL A 440 -56.82 -33.58 -14.25
CA VAL A 440 -58.19 -33.91 -13.85
C VAL A 440 -59.17 -33.05 -14.63
N LEU A 441 -60.31 -33.63 -15.04
CA LEU A 441 -61.39 -32.99 -15.79
C LEU A 441 -62.69 -32.89 -14.97
N PRO A 442 -63.60 -31.94 -15.28
CA PRO A 442 -64.89 -31.85 -14.62
C PRO A 442 -65.70 -33.14 -14.75
N LEU A 443 -66.40 -33.54 -13.68
CA LEU A 443 -67.31 -34.68 -13.74
C LEU A 443 -68.59 -34.32 -14.51
N SER A 444 -68.91 -35.10 -15.54
CA SER A 444 -70.15 -34.97 -16.32
C SER A 444 -71.35 -35.51 -15.54
N VAL A 445 -72.33 -34.65 -15.24
CA VAL A 445 -73.55 -35.00 -14.48
C VAL A 445 -74.83 -34.64 -15.26
N ILE A 446 -75.73 -35.60 -15.41
CA ILE A 446 -77.10 -35.34 -15.91
C ILE A 446 -78.00 -35.08 -14.71
N VAL A 447 -78.72 -33.95 -14.71
CA VAL A 447 -79.69 -33.60 -13.67
C VAL A 447 -81.10 -33.70 -14.23
N SER A 448 -81.97 -34.47 -13.57
CA SER A 448 -83.35 -34.70 -13.99
C SER A 448 -84.33 -34.15 -12.95
N GLY A 449 -85.39 -33.50 -13.43
CA GLY A 449 -86.56 -33.16 -12.60
C GLY A 449 -87.48 -34.37 -12.42
N PRO A 450 -88.36 -34.37 -11.40
CA PRO A 450 -89.18 -35.52 -11.11
C PRO A 450 -90.22 -35.78 -12.21
N GLN A 451 -90.60 -37.05 -12.37
CA GLN A 451 -91.85 -37.44 -13.01
C GLN A 451 -92.88 -37.59 -11.89
N MET A 452 -93.80 -36.63 -11.78
CA MET A 452 -94.77 -36.56 -10.69
C MET A 452 -96.19 -36.61 -11.25
N GLU A 453 -97.07 -37.36 -10.58
CA GLU A 453 -98.50 -37.29 -10.80
C GLU A 453 -99.17 -36.75 -9.53
N LEU A 454 -100.03 -35.75 -9.70
CA LEU A 454 -100.94 -35.23 -8.66
C LEU A 454 -102.38 -35.35 -9.17
N VAL A 455 -103.33 -35.26 -8.24
CA VAL A 455 -104.77 -35.28 -8.53
C VAL A 455 -105.36 -33.90 -8.23
N TYR A 456 -106.28 -33.44 -9.07
CA TYR A 456 -106.90 -32.12 -8.91
C TYR A 456 -107.41 -31.88 -7.47
N GLY A 457 -106.95 -30.79 -6.86
CA GLY A 457 -107.25 -30.47 -5.46
C GLY A 457 -106.33 -31.13 -4.43
N GLU A 458 -105.19 -31.66 -4.85
CA GLU A 458 -104.00 -31.78 -4.01
C GLU A 458 -103.18 -30.49 -4.19
N PRO A 459 -102.65 -29.88 -3.10
CA PRO A 459 -101.84 -28.67 -3.19
C PRO A 459 -100.46 -28.99 -3.78
N LEU A 460 -99.88 -28.04 -4.52
CA LEU A 460 -98.48 -28.15 -4.95
C LEU A 460 -97.53 -28.29 -3.74
N PRO A 461 -96.59 -29.25 -3.75
CA PRO A 461 -95.64 -29.44 -2.66
C PRO A 461 -94.69 -28.23 -2.54
N PRO A 462 -94.09 -28.01 -1.36
CA PRO A 462 -93.20 -26.86 -1.13
C PRO A 462 -91.86 -26.94 -1.89
N SER A 463 -91.47 -28.12 -2.36
CA SER A 463 -90.26 -28.31 -3.18
C SER A 463 -90.36 -29.57 -4.03
N PHE A 464 -89.49 -29.70 -5.03
CA PHE A 464 -89.44 -30.81 -5.97
C PHE A 464 -88.05 -31.47 -5.96
N ALA A 465 -88.00 -32.78 -5.69
CA ALA A 465 -86.73 -33.51 -5.62
C ALA A 465 -86.13 -33.78 -7.02
N ILE A 466 -84.86 -33.43 -7.19
CA ILE A 466 -84.05 -33.76 -8.37
C ILE A 466 -83.43 -35.16 -8.28
N GLN A 467 -82.99 -35.70 -9.42
CA GLN A 467 -82.14 -36.88 -9.50
C GLN A 467 -80.88 -36.55 -10.32
N THR A 468 -79.72 -37.04 -9.90
CA THR A 468 -78.46 -36.91 -10.64
C THR A 468 -78.00 -38.25 -11.21
N VAL A 469 -77.27 -38.24 -12.32
CA VAL A 469 -76.54 -39.38 -12.85
C VAL A 469 -75.13 -38.90 -13.21
N PRO A 470 -74.05 -39.41 -12.57
CA PRO A 470 -74.04 -40.40 -11.49
C PRO A 470 -74.69 -39.92 -10.16
N ALA A 471 -74.95 -40.87 -9.28
CA ALA A 471 -75.36 -40.65 -7.89
C ALA A 471 -74.81 -41.76 -6.98
N PRO A 472 -74.37 -41.46 -5.74
CA PRO A 472 -74.17 -40.12 -5.19
C PRO A 472 -73.10 -39.35 -5.95
N LEU A 473 -73.06 -38.03 -5.79
CA LEU A 473 -71.96 -37.20 -6.29
C LEU A 473 -70.71 -37.40 -5.40
N PRO A 474 -69.49 -37.13 -5.93
CA PRO A 474 -68.27 -37.09 -5.13
C PRO A 474 -68.42 -36.28 -3.84
N PHE A 475 -67.71 -36.69 -2.80
CA PHE A 475 -67.65 -36.03 -1.49
C PHE A 475 -69.01 -35.79 -0.77
N GLY A 476 -70.10 -36.38 -1.28
CA GLY A 476 -71.46 -36.21 -0.74
C GLY A 476 -72.13 -34.89 -1.14
N GLU A 477 -71.59 -34.19 -2.14
CA GLU A 477 -72.09 -32.89 -2.58
C GLU A 477 -73.50 -32.94 -3.20
N GLN A 478 -74.18 -31.79 -3.22
CA GLN A 478 -75.55 -31.64 -3.72
C GLN A 478 -75.71 -30.34 -4.50
N PHE A 479 -76.50 -30.38 -5.57
CA PHE A 479 -76.92 -29.19 -6.32
C PHE A 479 -77.69 -28.23 -5.41
N ARG A 480 -77.52 -26.93 -5.65
CA ARG A 480 -78.09 -25.84 -4.83
C ARG A 480 -79.17 -25.10 -5.62
N GLY A 481 -80.08 -24.42 -4.92
CA GLY A 481 -81.23 -23.75 -5.53
C GLY A 481 -82.42 -24.70 -5.76
N GLU A 482 -83.41 -24.25 -6.52
CA GLU A 482 -84.69 -24.93 -6.69
C GLU A 482 -85.08 -25.08 -8.17
N LEU A 483 -85.81 -26.15 -8.48
CA LEU A 483 -86.39 -26.37 -9.81
C LEU A 483 -87.37 -25.26 -10.18
N GLY A 484 -87.25 -24.76 -11.40
CA GLY A 484 -88.14 -23.73 -11.91
C GLY A 484 -89.50 -24.31 -12.26
N PHE A 485 -90.56 -23.76 -11.67
CA PHE A 485 -91.93 -24.20 -11.93
C PHE A 485 -92.86 -23.01 -12.12
N ALA A 486 -93.28 -22.75 -13.35
CA ALA A 486 -93.95 -21.50 -13.74
C ALA A 486 -95.49 -21.56 -13.71
N ALA A 487 -96.09 -22.68 -13.29
CA ALA A 487 -97.54 -22.89 -13.39
C ALA A 487 -98.31 -22.53 -12.09
N GLY A 488 -97.62 -22.39 -10.95
CA GLY A 488 -98.19 -22.07 -9.65
C GLY A 488 -97.13 -22.11 -8.55
N SER A 489 -97.47 -21.59 -7.37
CA SER A 489 -96.64 -21.55 -6.16
C SER A 489 -96.94 -22.72 -5.22
N ALA A 490 -96.09 -22.94 -4.22
CA ALA A 490 -96.35 -23.91 -3.16
C ALA A 490 -97.73 -23.66 -2.50
N GLY A 491 -98.56 -24.71 -2.41
CA GLY A 491 -99.93 -24.62 -1.91
C GLY A 491 -101.01 -24.37 -2.96
N ASP A 492 -100.68 -23.91 -4.18
CA ASP A 492 -101.67 -23.69 -5.25
C ASP A 492 -102.30 -25.01 -5.72
N ILE A 493 -103.54 -24.93 -6.22
CA ILE A 493 -104.27 -26.05 -6.82
C ILE A 493 -104.31 -25.86 -8.34
N LEU A 494 -103.48 -26.61 -9.06
CA LEU A 494 -103.47 -26.60 -10.52
C LEU A 494 -104.67 -27.35 -11.12
N PRO A 495 -105.24 -26.91 -12.26
CA PRO A 495 -106.20 -27.71 -13.03
C PRO A 495 -105.54 -28.93 -13.70
N PRO A 496 -106.32 -29.91 -14.19
CA PRO A 496 -105.76 -31.08 -14.86
C PRO A 496 -105.00 -30.71 -16.15
N GLY A 497 -103.75 -31.16 -16.25
CA GLY A 497 -102.83 -30.73 -17.31
C GLY A 497 -101.46 -31.41 -17.22
N LYS A 498 -100.50 -30.93 -18.02
CA LYS A 498 -99.09 -31.33 -17.96
C LYS A 498 -98.21 -30.09 -17.88
N TYR A 499 -97.28 -30.08 -16.94
CA TYR A 499 -96.51 -28.90 -16.54
C TYR A 499 -95.02 -29.28 -16.48
N PRO A 500 -94.16 -28.71 -17.34
CA PRO A 500 -92.74 -29.00 -17.35
C PRO A 500 -92.01 -28.29 -16.21
N PHE A 501 -91.00 -28.95 -15.64
CA PHE A 501 -89.99 -28.28 -14.82
C PHE A 501 -88.91 -27.65 -15.72
N SER A 502 -88.40 -26.49 -15.30
CA SER A 502 -87.24 -25.83 -15.88
C SER A 502 -86.09 -25.76 -14.86
N VAL A 503 -84.92 -25.27 -15.28
CA VAL A 503 -83.72 -25.19 -14.42
C VAL A 503 -83.95 -24.34 -13.17
N GLY A 504 -84.76 -23.28 -13.26
CA GLY A 504 -85.04 -22.39 -12.13
C GLY A 504 -83.78 -21.69 -11.63
N THR A 505 -83.46 -21.91 -10.35
CA THR A 505 -82.24 -21.41 -9.69
C THR A 505 -81.20 -22.51 -9.45
N LEU A 506 -81.38 -23.71 -10.03
CA LEU A 506 -80.44 -24.82 -9.85
C LEU A 506 -79.03 -24.46 -10.33
N GLN A 507 -78.06 -24.73 -9.47
CA GLN A 507 -76.62 -24.58 -9.73
C GLN A 507 -75.87 -25.81 -9.22
N ALA A 508 -74.75 -26.14 -9.88
CA ALA A 508 -73.83 -27.18 -9.43
C ALA A 508 -73.22 -26.86 -8.05
N PRO A 509 -72.70 -27.86 -7.32
CA PRO A 509 -72.04 -27.62 -6.04
C PRO A 509 -70.81 -26.69 -6.15
N SER A 510 -70.10 -26.80 -7.28
CA SER A 510 -68.85 -26.11 -7.64
C SER A 510 -68.61 -26.21 -9.15
N ASP A 511 -67.63 -25.46 -9.68
CA ASP A 511 -67.22 -25.52 -11.10
C ASP A 511 -66.52 -26.84 -11.48
N ASN A 512 -66.30 -27.75 -10.53
CA ASN A 512 -65.75 -29.09 -10.75
C ASN A 512 -66.70 -30.03 -11.54
N TYR A 513 -67.90 -29.57 -11.87
CA TYR A 513 -68.94 -30.33 -12.56
C TYR A 513 -69.35 -29.68 -13.88
N GLN A 514 -69.35 -30.46 -14.96
CA GLN A 514 -70.07 -30.11 -16.19
C GLN A 514 -71.42 -30.80 -16.16
N TRP A 515 -72.51 -30.06 -16.35
CA TRP A 515 -73.86 -30.60 -16.15
C TRP A 515 -74.88 -30.17 -17.19
N VAL A 516 -75.87 -31.04 -17.39
CA VAL A 516 -76.99 -30.82 -18.32
C VAL A 516 -78.30 -31.19 -17.64
N PHE A 517 -79.28 -30.29 -17.73
CA PHE A 517 -80.64 -30.56 -17.24
C PHE A 517 -81.47 -31.29 -18.31
N SER A 518 -81.98 -32.47 -17.99
CA SER A 518 -82.76 -33.34 -18.90
C SER A 518 -84.28 -33.07 -18.86
N GLY A 519 -84.74 -32.23 -17.94
CA GLY A 519 -86.17 -31.91 -17.77
C GLY A 519 -86.89 -32.80 -16.75
N GLY A 520 -88.20 -32.57 -16.62
CA GLY A 520 -89.12 -33.32 -15.76
C GLY A 520 -90.57 -32.91 -16.05
N MET A 521 -91.55 -33.65 -15.50
CA MET A 521 -92.97 -33.39 -15.77
C MET A 521 -93.84 -33.64 -14.54
N LEU A 522 -94.64 -32.64 -14.16
CA LEU A 522 -95.81 -32.82 -13.32
C LEU A 522 -97.05 -33.04 -14.22
N THR A 523 -97.76 -34.14 -14.04
CA THR A 523 -99.08 -34.39 -14.65
C THR A 523 -100.16 -34.29 -13.59
N VAL A 524 -101.19 -33.48 -13.83
CA VAL A 524 -102.33 -33.34 -12.91
C VAL A 524 -103.54 -34.09 -13.48
N GLY A 525 -103.98 -35.13 -12.78
CA GLY A 525 -105.15 -35.93 -13.11
C GLY A 525 -106.47 -35.32 -12.63
N LYS A 526 -107.60 -35.73 -13.21
CA LYS A 526 -108.94 -35.31 -12.76
C LYS A 526 -109.30 -35.98 -11.43
N ARG A 527 -109.85 -35.21 -10.47
CA ARG A 527 -110.19 -35.74 -9.14
C ARG A 527 -111.27 -36.83 -9.25
N PRO A 528 -111.02 -38.08 -8.82
CA PRO A 528 -112.04 -39.11 -8.82
C PRO A 528 -113.09 -38.77 -7.78
N LEU A 529 -114.37 -38.82 -8.16
CA LEU A 529 -115.47 -38.39 -7.31
C LEU A 529 -116.61 -39.39 -7.41
N THR A 530 -116.79 -40.21 -6.37
CA THR A 530 -117.87 -41.19 -6.30
C THR A 530 -119.03 -40.61 -5.52
N ILE A 531 -120.00 -40.08 -6.26
CA ILE A 531 -121.28 -39.64 -5.71
C ILE A 531 -122.20 -40.82 -5.47
N GLN A 532 -122.87 -40.79 -4.34
CA GLN A 532 -124.01 -41.63 -4.03
C GLN A 532 -125.21 -40.72 -3.80
N ALA A 533 -126.31 -40.97 -4.51
CA ALA A 533 -127.53 -40.20 -4.30
C ALA A 533 -128.02 -40.27 -2.85
N LEU A 534 -128.47 -39.13 -2.28
CA LEU A 534 -128.55 -38.98 -0.83
C LEU A 534 -129.58 -39.96 -0.28
N ASP A 535 -129.14 -40.75 0.69
CA ASP A 535 -129.08 -40.43 2.12
C ASP A 535 -130.28 -39.72 2.78
N SER A 536 -131.26 -39.28 1.99
CA SER A 536 -131.99 -38.05 2.32
C SER A 536 -133.28 -38.36 3.06
N GLY A 537 -133.46 -37.71 4.21
CA GLY A 537 -134.61 -37.91 5.07
C GLY A 537 -135.01 -36.64 5.82
N LYS A 538 -136.24 -36.67 6.29
CA LYS A 538 -136.94 -35.61 7.02
C LYS A 538 -137.42 -36.13 8.36
N TYR A 539 -137.60 -35.25 9.35
CA TYR A 539 -138.48 -35.59 10.46
C TYR A 539 -139.93 -35.63 9.95
N VAL A 540 -140.74 -36.55 10.49
CA VAL A 540 -142.03 -36.92 9.87
C VAL A 540 -143.00 -35.74 9.84
N GLY A 541 -143.30 -35.24 8.64
CA GLY A 541 -144.26 -34.16 8.39
C GLY A 541 -143.78 -33.07 7.42
N GLU A 542 -142.47 -32.99 7.19
CA GLU A 542 -141.85 -31.98 6.32
C GLU A 542 -142.07 -32.31 4.81
N GLU A 543 -141.83 -31.35 3.91
CA GLU A 543 -141.82 -31.61 2.45
C GLU A 543 -140.73 -32.62 2.07
N ASP A 544 -140.72 -33.14 0.84
CA ASP A 544 -139.55 -33.91 0.39
C ASP A 544 -138.30 -33.04 0.48
N PRO A 545 -137.28 -33.43 1.28
CA PRO A 545 -135.99 -32.79 1.15
C PRO A 545 -135.52 -32.96 -0.31
N PRO A 546 -134.83 -31.96 -0.89
CA PRO A 546 -134.31 -32.06 -2.24
C PRO A 546 -133.45 -33.33 -2.36
N LEU A 547 -133.41 -33.94 -3.54
CA LEU A 547 -132.62 -35.13 -3.81
C LEU A 547 -131.13 -34.79 -3.75
N GLN A 548 -130.62 -34.71 -2.54
CA GLN A 548 -129.23 -34.45 -2.25
C GLN A 548 -128.40 -35.66 -2.78
N TYR A 549 -127.08 -35.58 -2.73
CA TYR A 549 -126.13 -36.69 -2.91
C TYR A 549 -125.01 -36.48 -1.91
N GLN A 550 -124.45 -37.57 -1.40
CA GLN A 550 -123.17 -37.51 -0.72
C GLN A 550 -122.14 -37.89 -1.73
N ILE A 551 -120.93 -37.48 -1.45
CA ILE A 551 -119.77 -38.08 -2.06
C ILE A 551 -119.35 -39.15 -1.05
N ILE A 552 -119.46 -40.45 -1.37
CA ILE A 552 -118.92 -41.48 -0.45
C ILE A 552 -117.40 -41.60 -0.57
N SER A 553 -116.84 -41.21 -1.71
CA SER A 553 -115.40 -41.28 -1.95
C SER A 553 -114.93 -40.08 -2.78
N GLY A 554 -113.96 -39.34 -2.23
CA GLY A 554 -113.54 -38.03 -2.70
C GLY A 554 -114.32 -36.88 -2.05
N SER A 555 -114.09 -35.67 -2.54
CA SER A 555 -114.79 -34.44 -2.15
C SER A 555 -114.77 -33.47 -3.33
N LEU A 556 -115.73 -32.54 -3.42
CA LEU A 556 -115.47 -31.27 -4.11
C LEU A 556 -114.48 -30.45 -3.28
N LEU A 557 -113.80 -29.51 -3.94
CA LEU A 557 -113.06 -28.45 -3.30
C LEU A 557 -114.01 -27.30 -2.88
N PRO A 558 -113.58 -26.42 -1.95
CA PRO A 558 -114.28 -25.17 -1.71
C PRO A 558 -114.46 -24.37 -3.01
N ASN A 559 -115.64 -23.76 -3.19
CA ASN A 559 -116.11 -23.02 -4.38
C ASN A 559 -116.41 -23.86 -5.63
N ASP A 560 -115.93 -25.11 -5.75
CA ASP A 560 -116.47 -26.02 -6.76
C ASP A 560 -117.90 -26.43 -6.38
N SER A 561 -118.74 -26.62 -7.41
CA SER A 561 -120.14 -27.02 -7.22
C SER A 561 -120.60 -28.00 -8.30
N PHE A 562 -121.56 -28.84 -7.95
CA PHE A 562 -122.25 -29.66 -8.93
C PHE A 562 -123.25 -28.83 -9.74
N SER A 563 -123.40 -29.18 -11.01
CA SER A 563 -124.40 -28.66 -11.93
C SER A 563 -125.28 -29.80 -12.45
N GLY A 564 -126.52 -29.51 -12.85
CA GLY A 564 -127.52 -30.54 -13.14
C GLY A 564 -128.18 -31.11 -11.88
N ALA A 565 -128.93 -32.21 -12.02
CA ALA A 565 -129.73 -32.77 -10.93
C ALA A 565 -129.87 -34.30 -10.98
N LEU A 566 -130.02 -34.90 -9.80
CA LEU A 566 -130.45 -36.28 -9.63
C LEU A 566 -131.93 -36.50 -9.97
N ARG A 567 -132.31 -37.77 -10.11
CA ARG A 567 -133.69 -38.20 -10.35
C ARG A 567 -134.05 -39.46 -9.57
N ARG A 568 -135.02 -39.38 -8.63
CA ARG A 568 -135.55 -40.54 -7.91
C ARG A 568 -136.76 -41.19 -8.58
N LYS A 569 -137.04 -42.43 -8.17
CA LYS A 569 -138.34 -43.10 -8.40
C LYS A 569 -139.38 -42.56 -7.39
N SER A 570 -140.61 -42.33 -7.83
CA SER A 570 -141.65 -41.60 -7.09
C SER A 570 -142.35 -42.41 -5.98
N GLY A 571 -142.88 -41.70 -4.96
CA GLY A 571 -143.56 -42.23 -3.77
C GLY A 571 -143.39 -41.30 -2.55
N GLN A 572 -144.08 -41.53 -1.42
CA GLN A 572 -144.24 -40.51 -0.34
C GLN A 572 -144.35 -41.04 1.11
N LYS A 573 -144.15 -42.34 1.38
CA LYS A 573 -144.26 -42.87 2.75
C LYS A 573 -142.89 -42.89 3.44
N ALA A 574 -142.87 -42.86 4.78
CA ALA A 574 -141.65 -43.12 5.54
C ALA A 574 -141.09 -44.51 5.17
N GLY A 575 -139.89 -44.53 4.60
CA GLY A 575 -139.31 -45.68 3.90
C GLY A 575 -138.65 -45.27 2.58
N ASP A 576 -138.21 -46.28 1.81
CA ASP A 576 -137.03 -46.12 0.96
C ASP A 576 -137.37 -46.06 -0.56
N TYR A 577 -136.71 -45.16 -1.30
CA TYR A 577 -136.92 -44.97 -2.74
C TYR A 577 -135.58 -44.77 -3.50
N PRO A 578 -135.28 -45.56 -4.55
CA PRO A 578 -133.99 -45.50 -5.25
C PRO A 578 -133.86 -44.28 -6.18
N ILE A 579 -132.61 -43.84 -6.37
CA ILE A 579 -132.24 -42.57 -7.00
C ILE A 579 -131.14 -42.78 -8.06
N SER A 580 -131.14 -41.96 -9.13
CA SER A 580 -130.28 -42.07 -10.31
C SER A 580 -129.63 -40.74 -10.71
N ILE A 581 -128.50 -40.79 -11.43
CA ILE A 581 -127.60 -39.63 -11.66
C ILE A 581 -128.22 -38.44 -12.40
N GLY A 582 -129.16 -38.67 -13.31
CA GLY A 582 -129.78 -37.61 -14.12
C GLY A 582 -128.75 -36.85 -14.97
N THR A 583 -128.66 -35.53 -14.78
CA THR A 583 -127.73 -34.64 -15.50
C THR A 583 -126.54 -34.18 -14.66
N LEU A 584 -126.36 -34.78 -13.47
CA LEU A 584 -125.44 -34.29 -12.45
C LEU A 584 -123.96 -34.39 -12.89
N SER A 585 -123.25 -33.24 -12.88
CA SER A 585 -121.87 -33.08 -13.30
C SER A 585 -121.08 -32.20 -12.31
N ALA A 586 -119.81 -32.57 -12.06
CA ALA A 586 -118.86 -31.84 -11.22
C ALA A 586 -117.89 -30.96 -12.03
N GLY A 587 -118.17 -30.73 -13.32
CA GLY A 587 -117.32 -29.90 -14.19
C GLY A 587 -116.08 -30.62 -14.73
N ALA A 588 -115.26 -29.87 -15.46
CA ALA A 588 -114.16 -30.43 -16.26
C ALA A 588 -113.02 -31.05 -15.43
N ASN A 589 -112.85 -30.64 -14.17
CA ASN A 589 -111.70 -31.01 -13.35
C ASN A 589 -111.88 -32.35 -12.60
N TYR A 590 -113.08 -32.92 -12.64
CA TYR A 590 -113.47 -34.11 -11.89
C TYR A 590 -113.78 -35.30 -12.81
N ARG A 591 -113.67 -36.51 -12.26
CA ARG A 591 -114.06 -37.77 -12.92
C ARG A 591 -115.12 -38.46 -12.06
N LEU A 592 -116.37 -38.38 -12.49
CA LEU A 592 -117.51 -38.90 -11.74
C LEU A 592 -117.70 -40.42 -11.88
N SER A 593 -118.04 -41.04 -10.75
CA SER A 593 -118.61 -42.38 -10.58
C SER A 593 -119.90 -42.26 -9.75
N PHE A 594 -120.90 -43.14 -9.93
CA PHE A 594 -122.24 -42.97 -9.34
C PHE A 594 -122.86 -44.21 -8.67
N LEU A 595 -123.56 -44.01 -7.53
CA LEU A 595 -124.23 -45.01 -6.65
C LEU A 595 -125.55 -44.43 -6.00
N PRO A 596 -126.39 -45.20 -5.26
CA PRO A 596 -127.58 -44.71 -4.42
C PRO A 596 -127.52 -44.93 -2.80
N GLY A 597 -127.89 -44.03 -1.77
CA GLY A 597 -127.17 -43.81 -0.35
C GLY A 597 -127.58 -43.19 1.16
N VAL A 598 -126.58 -42.59 2.13
CA VAL A 598 -126.22 -42.00 3.72
C VAL A 598 -125.66 -40.55 4.70
N PHE A 599 -124.47 -39.70 5.00
CA PHE A 599 -124.11 -38.47 6.16
C PHE A 599 -122.76 -37.33 6.44
N ARG A 600 -122.39 -36.41 7.60
CA ARG A 600 -121.07 -35.61 8.45
C ARG A 600 -120.33 -33.99 8.65
N ILE A 601 -119.63 -33.28 9.80
CA ILE A 601 -118.74 -31.83 10.12
C ILE A 601 -117.87 -31.14 11.54
N ARG A 602 -116.78 -30.09 11.70
CA ARG A 602 -116.14 -29.06 12.93
C ARG A 602 -114.76 -27.93 13.09
N GLU A 603 -114.25 -27.07 14.21
CA GLU A 603 -113.30 -25.68 14.44
C GLU A 603 -112.29 -24.99 15.78
N PRO A 604 -111.22 -23.92 15.86
CA PRO A 604 -110.25 -23.15 17.04
C PRO A 604 -109.20 -21.68 17.14
N GLU A 605 -108.47 -21.00 18.26
CA GLU A 605 -107.08 -20.02 18.52
C GLU A 605 -106.61 -18.54 19.44
N LEU A 606 -105.28 -17.98 19.90
CA LEU A 606 -104.67 -16.65 20.81
C LEU A 606 -103.03 -15.90 21.03
N ASN A 607 -102.51 -14.71 21.79
CA ASN A 607 -100.99 -13.97 22.11
C ASN A 607 -100.29 -12.77 23.27
N LEU A 608 -99.17 -11.76 23.19
CA LEU A 608 -97.94 -11.01 24.15
C LEU A 608 -97.35 -9.33 24.37
N THR A 609 -96.24 -8.44 24.94
CA THR A 609 -94.74 -8.03 25.68
C THR A 609 -94.24 -6.41 26.31
N ALA A 610 -93.12 -5.51 26.81
CA ALA A 610 -91.52 -4.98 27.17
C ALA A 610 -91.00 -3.61 28.23
N ALA A 611 -89.88 -2.68 28.67
CA ALA A 611 -88.34 -1.93 28.73
C ALA A 611 -87.68 -0.84 30.01
N PRO A 612 -86.63 0.23 30.41
CA PRO A 612 -85.21 1.22 30.30
C PRO A 612 -84.17 1.94 31.59
N VAL A 613 -83.11 2.97 32.00
CA VAL A 613 -81.93 4.26 31.86
C VAL A 613 -80.82 4.90 33.14
N GLY A 614 -79.73 5.90 33.54
CA GLY A 614 -78.64 7.24 33.41
C GLY A 614 -77.36 7.96 34.51
N VAL A 615 -76.42 9.17 34.50
CA VAL A 615 -75.03 9.78 35.39
C VAL A 615 -74.24 11.39 35.70
N ALA A 616 -72.91 11.88 36.29
CA ALA A 616 -72.16 13.34 36.89
C ALA A 616 -70.46 14.02 37.12
N GLU A 617 -69.84 15.20 37.88
CA GLU A 617 -68.39 16.18 37.97
C GLU A 617 -67.47 17.07 39.27
N TYR A 618 -66.16 17.85 39.36
CA TYR A 618 -65.24 18.76 40.52
C TYR A 618 -63.93 20.05 40.55
N LEU A 619 -62.79 20.41 41.49
CA LEU A 619 -61.84 21.71 42.18
C LEU A 619 -60.24 22.65 42.28
N LEU A 620 -58.99 22.91 43.10
CA LEU A 620 -57.84 24.24 43.29
C LEU A 620 -56.16 24.63 43.94
N ASP A 621 -55.10 25.70 43.70
CA ASP A 621 -53.79 26.59 44.50
C ASP A 621 -52.10 27.31 44.20
N SER A 622 -50.85 27.77 45.00
CA SER A 622 -49.29 28.63 44.83
C SER A 622 -47.64 28.82 45.67
N ILE A 623 -46.28 29.39 45.27
CA ILE A 623 -44.52 29.20 45.30
C ILE A 623 -42.97 29.49 46.16
N SER A 624 -41.57 29.19 45.73
CA SER A 624 -39.98 29.73 45.76
C SER A 624 -38.75 29.05 44.80
N ALA A 625 -37.33 29.27 44.70
CA ALA A 625 -36.26 28.68 43.66
C ALA A 625 -34.63 28.47 43.82
N SER A 626 -33.87 27.70 42.94
CA SER A 626 -32.36 27.32 42.95
C SER A 626 -31.46 27.49 41.63
N PRO A 627 -30.07 27.53 41.61
CA PRO A 627 -29.19 27.88 40.44
C PRO A 627 -28.75 26.76 39.45
N ILE A 628 -28.29 27.11 38.23
CA ILE A 628 -27.92 26.20 37.10
C ILE A 628 -26.71 26.68 36.22
N VAL A 629 -26.35 25.94 35.16
CA VAL A 629 -25.32 26.27 34.14
C VAL A 629 -25.96 26.67 32.79
N TYR A 630 -25.30 27.52 32.01
CA TYR A 630 -25.74 27.96 30.69
C TYR A 630 -25.94 26.76 29.74
N GLY A 631 -27.08 26.74 29.06
CA GLY A 631 -27.51 25.60 28.25
C GLY A 631 -28.43 24.62 28.99
N GLN A 632 -28.53 24.67 30.32
CA GLN A 632 -29.59 23.99 31.07
C GLN A 632 -30.91 24.78 30.99
N ALA A 633 -32.05 24.10 31.14
CA ALA A 633 -33.39 24.67 31.13
C ALA A 633 -33.90 25.01 32.54
N LEU A 634 -34.90 25.88 32.63
CA LEU A 634 -35.48 26.27 33.93
C LEU A 634 -35.99 25.09 34.76
N TRP A 635 -36.49 24.00 34.17
CA TRP A 635 -36.90 22.83 34.96
C TRP A 635 -35.76 22.15 35.73
N GLU A 636 -34.51 22.38 35.31
CA GLU A 636 -33.30 21.90 35.98
C GLU A 636 -32.96 22.75 37.23
N ALA A 637 -33.66 23.90 37.42
CA ALA A 637 -33.70 24.69 38.64
C ALA A 637 -34.93 24.31 39.50
N GLU A 638 -34.73 23.86 40.74
CA GLU A 638 -35.80 23.40 41.62
C GLU A 638 -36.61 24.56 42.21
N LEU A 639 -37.94 24.39 42.30
CA LEU A 639 -38.89 25.35 42.91
C LEU A 639 -39.44 24.84 44.24
N THR A 640 -39.61 25.71 45.24
CA THR A 640 -39.98 25.35 46.64
C THR A 640 -40.97 26.32 47.29
N GLY A 641 -42.25 25.97 47.50
CA GLY A 641 -43.31 26.92 47.97
C GLY A 641 -44.44 26.34 48.82
N GLN A 642 -45.49 27.14 49.12
CA GLN A 642 -46.60 26.75 50.01
C GLN A 642 -47.93 27.50 49.76
N VAL A 643 -49.05 26.79 49.95
CA VAL A 643 -50.38 26.98 49.31
C VAL A 643 -51.52 26.83 50.31
N LEU A 644 -52.62 27.58 50.19
CA LEU A 644 -53.66 27.61 51.25
C LEU A 644 -55.10 27.48 50.73
N ALA A 645 -55.91 26.65 51.41
CA ALA A 645 -57.33 26.46 51.08
C ALA A 645 -58.18 27.73 51.34
N ALA A 646 -59.13 28.00 50.44
CA ALA A 646 -59.79 29.31 50.33
C ALA A 646 -60.67 29.73 51.53
N ASP A 647 -61.16 28.76 52.32
CA ASP A 647 -62.03 28.96 53.49
C ASP A 647 -61.26 28.96 54.82
N SER A 648 -60.27 28.08 54.94
CA SER A 648 -59.63 27.64 56.18
C SER A 648 -58.21 28.17 56.34
N ARG A 649 -57.53 28.49 55.22
CA ARG A 649 -56.13 28.95 55.18
C ARG A 649 -55.12 27.96 55.78
N GLU A 650 -55.42 26.66 55.74
CA GLU A 650 -54.43 25.61 56.02
C GLU A 650 -53.67 25.21 54.74
N PRO A 651 -52.46 24.61 54.86
CA PRO A 651 -51.65 24.10 53.75
C PRO A 651 -52.41 23.13 52.82
N HIS A 652 -52.92 23.65 51.71
CA HIS A 652 -53.52 22.87 50.63
C HIS A 652 -52.40 22.19 49.82
N ALA A 653 -52.57 20.92 49.46
CA ALA A 653 -51.54 20.17 48.75
C ALA A 653 -51.62 20.36 47.22
N GLY A 654 -50.53 19.99 46.52
CA GLY A 654 -50.31 20.30 45.09
C GLY A 654 -48.85 20.64 44.78
N SER A 655 -48.55 21.09 43.56
CA SER A 655 -47.16 21.22 43.05
C SER A 655 -46.83 22.50 42.28
N PHE A 656 -45.59 22.96 42.44
CA PHE A 656 -44.99 24.04 41.65
C PHE A 656 -44.47 23.57 40.32
N SER A 657 -44.61 24.41 39.31
CA SER A 657 -43.82 24.30 38.08
C SER A 657 -43.50 25.68 37.53
N TRP A 658 -42.38 25.81 36.82
CA TRP A 658 -42.17 26.97 35.94
C TRP A 658 -43.31 27.08 34.92
N LEU A 659 -43.59 28.29 34.44
CA LEU A 659 -44.53 28.57 33.35
C LEU A 659 -43.90 28.26 31.99
N GLU A 660 -42.59 28.47 31.87
CA GLU A 660 -41.78 28.17 30.68
C GLU A 660 -40.61 27.23 31.06
N PRO A 661 -40.90 25.97 31.45
CA PRO A 661 -39.89 25.05 32.01
C PRO A 661 -38.71 24.77 31.07
N GLU A 662 -38.93 24.78 29.76
CA GLU A 662 -37.90 24.51 28.74
C GLU A 662 -37.03 25.73 28.37
N LEU A 663 -37.28 26.90 28.96
CA LEU A 663 -36.48 28.10 28.67
C LEU A 663 -35.04 27.91 29.16
N ARG A 664 -34.05 28.11 28.27
CA ARG A 664 -32.62 27.99 28.59
C ARG A 664 -32.00 29.38 28.75
N PRO A 665 -31.82 29.89 29.98
CA PRO A 665 -31.44 31.28 30.24
C PRO A 665 -29.96 31.58 29.91
N PRO A 666 -29.60 32.83 29.55
CA PRO A 666 -28.20 33.26 29.39
C PRO A 666 -27.48 33.36 30.74
N ALA A 667 -26.15 33.28 30.74
CA ALA A 667 -25.33 33.39 31.94
C ALA A 667 -25.57 34.73 32.69
N GLY A 668 -25.48 34.68 34.02
CA GLY A 668 -25.80 35.78 34.94
C GLY A 668 -27.06 35.54 35.80
N VAL A 669 -27.54 36.60 36.47
CA VAL A 669 -28.64 36.53 37.46
C VAL A 669 -29.89 37.25 36.94
N ARG A 670 -31.06 36.58 36.93
CA ARG A 670 -32.32 37.07 36.33
C ARG A 670 -33.57 36.58 37.09
N GLU A 671 -34.77 36.95 36.62
CA GLU A 671 -36.07 36.60 37.22
C GLU A 671 -36.98 35.87 36.21
N TYR A 672 -37.69 34.83 36.65
CA TYR A 672 -38.47 33.90 35.80
C TYR A 672 -39.81 33.49 36.46
N ALA A 673 -40.75 32.98 35.65
CA ALA A 673 -42.17 32.84 36.02
C ALA A 673 -42.64 31.38 36.27
N TRP A 674 -43.61 31.21 37.18
CA TRP A 674 -44.08 29.92 37.69
C TRP A 674 -45.60 29.87 37.94
N ARG A 675 -46.12 28.65 38.16
CA ARG A 675 -47.52 28.33 38.50
C ARG A 675 -47.63 27.25 39.59
N TYR A 676 -48.86 27.00 40.04
CA TYR A 676 -49.23 25.83 40.84
C TYR A 676 -50.63 25.31 40.55
N VAL A 677 -50.82 24.02 40.83
CA VAL A 677 -52.11 23.32 40.78
C VAL A 677 -52.27 22.49 42.06
N GLY A 678 -53.41 22.63 42.74
CA GLY A 678 -53.70 21.83 43.93
C GLY A 678 -54.26 20.44 43.64
N SER A 679 -54.20 19.58 44.65
CA SER A 679 -54.67 18.19 44.60
C SER A 679 -56.18 18.05 44.40
N ASP A 680 -56.95 19.04 44.84
CA ASP A 680 -58.37 18.91 45.12
C ASP A 680 -59.22 19.25 43.88
N SER A 681 -58.94 18.55 42.78
CA SER A 681 -59.65 18.59 41.48
C SER A 681 -59.54 19.91 40.68
N SER A 682 -60.27 20.09 39.57
CA SER A 682 -59.67 20.62 38.32
C SER A 682 -59.82 22.11 37.96
N ARG A 683 -60.21 23.02 38.85
CA ARG A 683 -60.42 24.47 38.57
C ARG A 683 -60.04 25.47 39.68
N THR A 684 -58.75 25.66 39.95
CA THR A 684 -58.14 26.97 40.29
C THR A 684 -56.62 26.81 40.28
N ILE A 685 -55.94 27.78 39.68
CA ILE A 685 -54.50 27.76 39.36
C ILE A 685 -53.96 29.16 39.69
N LEU A 686 -52.81 29.25 40.35
CA LEU A 686 -52.18 30.54 40.71
C LEU A 686 -50.70 30.61 40.26
N THR A 687 -50.14 31.82 40.16
CA THR A 687 -48.90 32.12 39.40
C THR A 687 -48.10 33.31 39.95
N GLY A 688 -46.82 33.45 39.54
CA GLY A 688 -45.95 34.61 39.84
C GLY A 688 -44.52 34.48 39.28
N THR A 689 -43.53 35.17 39.89
CA THR A 689 -42.09 35.13 39.49
C THR A 689 -41.10 34.90 40.65
N VAL A 690 -39.82 34.60 40.36
CA VAL A 690 -38.71 34.34 41.33
C VAL A 690 -37.32 34.52 40.67
N ARG A 691 -36.23 34.70 41.46
CA ARG A 691 -34.82 34.88 40.99
C ARG A 691 -34.08 33.57 40.74
N LEU A 692 -33.11 33.63 39.81
CA LEU A 692 -32.23 32.53 39.38
C LEU A 692 -30.83 33.04 39.00
N GLU A 693 -29.78 32.23 39.21
CA GLU A 693 -28.39 32.47 38.80
C GLU A 693 -27.88 31.35 37.86
N VAL A 694 -27.11 31.74 36.84
CA VAL A 694 -26.69 30.88 35.72
C VAL A 694 -25.19 31.06 35.43
N SER A 695 -24.40 29.98 35.51
CA SER A 695 -22.94 30.01 35.24
C SER A 695 -22.59 29.79 33.75
N PRO A 696 -21.46 30.28 33.21
CA PRO A 696 -21.00 29.94 31.85
C PRO A 696 -20.71 28.45 31.64
N ALA A 697 -20.80 27.97 30.40
CA ALA A 697 -20.49 26.58 30.02
C ALA A 697 -19.05 26.43 29.49
N ILE A 698 -18.41 25.28 29.72
CA ILE A 698 -17.10 24.97 29.12
C ILE A 698 -17.31 24.42 27.70
N LEU A 699 -16.51 24.89 26.75
CA LEU A 699 -16.56 24.50 25.35
C LEU A 699 -15.22 23.87 24.94
N HIS A 700 -15.21 22.56 24.73
CA HIS A 700 -14.04 21.80 24.30
C HIS A 700 -13.91 21.83 22.78
N ILE A 701 -12.86 22.48 22.29
CA ILE A 701 -12.56 22.67 20.87
C ILE A 701 -11.29 21.91 20.49
N ASP A 702 -11.40 21.04 19.49
CA ASP A 702 -10.27 20.34 18.88
C ASP A 702 -9.89 21.05 17.56
N GLY A 703 -8.62 21.43 17.41
CA GLY A 703 -8.12 21.99 16.15
C GLY A 703 -8.12 20.92 15.04
N CYS A 704 -8.54 21.29 13.82
CA CYS A 704 -8.49 20.34 12.71
C CYS A 704 -7.05 20.02 12.29
N ILE A 705 -6.84 18.83 11.74
CA ILE A 705 -5.68 18.57 10.88
C ILE A 705 -6.00 19.14 9.49
N GLN A 706 -5.05 19.88 8.92
CA GLN A 706 -5.12 20.46 7.58
C GLN A 706 -3.82 20.16 6.82
N LYS A 707 -3.83 20.24 5.49
CA LYS A 707 -2.67 19.99 4.63
C LYS A 707 -2.48 21.15 3.63
N LYS A 708 -1.24 21.49 3.27
CA LYS A 708 -0.90 22.39 2.14
C LYS A 708 0.45 22.04 1.50
N GLN A 709 0.76 22.63 0.35
CA GLN A 709 2.11 22.62 -0.21
C GLN A 709 2.89 23.91 0.16
N PRO A 710 4.23 23.91 0.13
CA PRO A 710 5.04 25.11 0.36
C PRO A 710 4.64 26.28 -0.55
N GLY A 711 4.62 27.50 0.00
CA GLY A 711 4.29 28.72 -0.77
C GLY A 711 2.79 28.91 -1.10
N GLN A 712 1.93 27.91 -0.91
CA GLN A 712 0.49 28.13 -0.92
C GLN A 712 0.07 28.97 0.31
N PRO A 713 -0.94 29.85 0.18
CA PRO A 713 -1.52 30.52 1.34
C PRO A 713 -2.09 29.47 2.31
N ASP A 714 -2.06 29.77 3.62
CA ASP A 714 -2.59 28.85 4.61
C ASP A 714 -4.10 28.58 4.36
N PRO A 715 -4.53 27.30 4.32
CA PRO A 715 -5.94 26.98 4.25
C PRO A 715 -6.64 27.47 5.52
N ALA A 716 -7.93 27.76 5.44
CA ALA A 716 -8.71 28.21 6.59
C ALA A 716 -8.62 27.19 7.73
N LEU A 717 -7.91 27.55 8.80
CA LEU A 717 -7.62 26.65 9.92
C LEU A 717 -8.92 26.35 10.68
N GLY A 718 -9.55 25.23 10.32
CA GLY A 718 -10.79 24.76 10.92
C GLY A 718 -10.60 24.22 12.34
N TRP A 719 -11.72 24.08 13.03
CA TRP A 719 -11.82 23.49 14.35
C TRP A 719 -13.14 22.72 14.46
N THR A 720 -13.20 21.75 15.36
CA THR A 720 -14.41 20.99 15.71
C THR A 720 -14.72 21.12 17.20
N CYS A 721 -15.95 20.78 17.59
CA CYS A 721 -16.41 20.75 18.97
C CYS A 721 -16.97 19.35 19.23
N ALA A 722 -16.48 18.65 20.26
CA ALA A 722 -16.76 17.23 20.47
C ALA A 722 -18.17 16.93 21.05
N GLU A 723 -18.89 17.96 21.54
CA GLU A 723 -20.19 17.83 22.22
C GLU A 723 -21.38 17.74 21.23
N PRO A 724 -22.12 16.61 21.17
CA PRO A 724 -23.16 16.39 20.17
C PRO A 724 -24.53 16.95 20.61
N SER A 725 -24.73 18.25 20.48
CA SER A 725 -26.08 18.85 20.51
C SER A 725 -26.35 19.73 19.28
N ALA A 726 -27.50 19.52 18.65
CA ALA A 726 -27.86 20.14 17.36
C ALA A 726 -28.12 21.67 17.42
N ALA A 727 -27.89 22.31 18.57
CA ALA A 727 -27.98 23.76 18.75
C ALA A 727 -26.65 24.49 18.48
N LEU A 728 -25.51 23.77 18.39
CA LEU A 728 -24.17 24.37 18.28
C LEU A 728 -23.75 24.73 16.84
N ALA A 729 -24.54 24.38 15.83
CA ALA A 729 -24.21 24.53 14.40
C ALA A 729 -24.09 25.98 13.88
N ALA A 730 -24.25 26.99 14.74
CA ALA A 730 -24.09 28.41 14.41
C ALA A 730 -23.57 29.23 15.61
N LEU A 731 -22.54 28.73 16.32
CA LEU A 731 -21.80 29.53 17.30
C LEU A 731 -21.19 30.78 16.62
N PRO A 732 -21.46 32.01 17.10
CA PRO A 732 -20.84 33.22 16.57
C PRO A 732 -19.42 33.37 17.12
N SER A 733 -18.47 32.61 16.58
CA SER A 733 -17.05 32.77 16.87
C SER A 733 -16.51 34.06 16.26
N THR A 734 -15.76 34.85 17.03
CA THR A 734 -14.90 35.93 16.52
C THR A 734 -13.43 35.53 16.58
N GLY A 735 -12.64 35.94 15.58
CA GLY A 735 -11.25 35.50 15.41
C GLY A 735 -11.12 34.19 14.61
N LEU A 736 -9.88 33.76 14.38
CA LEU A 736 -9.53 32.50 13.72
C LEU A 736 -8.42 31.79 14.51
N PRO A 737 -8.32 30.45 14.45
CA PRO A 737 -7.16 29.72 14.97
C PRO A 737 -5.86 30.15 14.26
N GLY A 738 -4.76 30.07 14.99
CA GLY A 738 -3.41 30.28 14.46
C GLY A 738 -2.64 28.97 14.30
N ARG A 739 -1.33 29.06 14.04
CA ARG A 739 -0.38 27.94 14.11
C ARG A 739 1.02 28.40 14.48
N THR A 740 1.89 27.45 14.80
CA THR A 740 3.34 27.69 14.89
C THR A 740 3.92 28.12 13.52
N PRO A 741 4.75 29.18 13.44
CA PRO A 741 5.31 29.67 12.17
C PRO A 741 6.27 28.70 11.46
N GLY A 742 6.28 28.73 10.13
CA GLY A 742 7.23 28.03 9.25
C GLY A 742 6.60 27.61 7.92
N GLU A 743 7.42 27.40 6.88
CA GLU A 743 6.94 27.05 5.51
C GLU A 743 7.62 25.80 4.90
N ASN A 744 8.56 25.18 5.61
CA ASN A 744 9.23 23.97 5.15
C ASN A 744 8.28 22.75 5.29
N PRO A 745 8.49 21.65 4.57
CA PRO A 745 7.75 20.41 4.80
C PRO A 745 7.85 19.94 6.27
N GLY A 746 6.72 19.60 6.88
CA GLY A 746 6.64 19.26 8.31
C GLY A 746 5.26 19.47 8.94
N ARG A 747 5.13 19.13 10.24
CA ARG A 747 3.89 19.27 11.03
C ARG A 747 3.98 20.48 11.96
N TYR A 748 3.09 21.46 11.76
CA TYR A 748 2.99 22.70 12.53
C TYR A 748 1.70 22.70 13.37
N GLU A 749 1.80 22.84 14.69
CA GLU A 749 0.63 22.72 15.57
C GLU A 749 -0.27 23.97 15.51
N THR A 750 -1.58 23.76 15.50
CA THR A 750 -2.56 24.86 15.53
C THR A 750 -2.67 25.44 16.94
N THR A 751 -2.78 26.76 17.06
CA THR A 751 -2.98 27.48 18.31
C THR A 751 -4.38 28.11 18.35
N PRO A 752 -4.93 28.49 19.53
CA PRO A 752 -6.25 29.11 19.61
C PRO A 752 -6.40 30.41 18.79
N GLY A 753 -5.29 31.10 18.50
CA GLY A 753 -5.31 32.39 17.80
C GLY A 753 -6.15 33.42 18.55
N ASP A 754 -6.99 34.15 17.81
CA ASP A 754 -7.92 35.15 18.36
C ASP A 754 -9.32 34.57 18.67
N LEU A 755 -9.48 33.23 18.59
CA LEU A 755 -10.78 32.55 18.64
C LEU A 755 -11.51 32.77 19.98
N SER A 756 -12.73 33.31 19.91
CA SER A 756 -13.53 33.68 21.07
C SER A 756 -15.03 33.50 20.82
N PHE A 757 -15.77 33.08 21.86
CA PHE A 757 -17.19 32.66 21.77
C PHE A 757 -18.16 33.49 22.64
N GLY A 758 -17.70 34.61 23.20
CA GLY A 758 -18.51 35.49 24.05
C GLY A 758 -18.71 34.99 25.49
N PRO A 759 -19.37 35.78 26.36
CA PRO A 759 -19.32 35.63 27.82
C PRO A 759 -20.15 34.47 28.40
N ASN A 760 -20.90 33.73 27.58
CA ASN A 760 -21.65 32.55 28.01
C ASN A 760 -20.79 31.26 28.00
N TYR A 761 -19.60 31.30 27.40
CA TYR A 761 -18.72 30.14 27.21
C TYR A 761 -17.31 30.39 27.74
N GLN A 762 -16.66 29.32 28.20
CA GLN A 762 -15.24 29.27 28.57
C GLN A 762 -14.52 28.25 27.68
N LEU A 763 -13.49 28.68 26.97
CA LEU A 763 -12.79 27.85 25.97
C LEU A 763 -11.76 26.91 26.62
N ASP A 764 -11.79 25.64 26.23
CA ASP A 764 -10.70 24.67 26.37
C ASP A 764 -10.30 24.20 24.96
N PHE A 765 -9.03 24.36 24.56
CA PHE A 765 -8.58 24.15 23.18
C PHE A 765 -7.45 23.13 23.09
N ARG A 766 -7.60 22.16 22.19
CA ARG A 766 -6.64 21.07 21.93
C ARG A 766 -6.00 21.23 20.55
N PRO A 767 -4.66 21.21 20.42
CA PRO A 767 -4.00 21.42 19.14
C PRO A 767 -4.27 20.34 18.08
N GLY A 768 -4.76 20.77 16.92
CA GLY A 768 -4.58 20.09 15.64
C GLY A 768 -3.23 20.43 15.00
N ALA A 769 -3.11 20.26 13.68
CA ALA A 769 -1.90 20.64 12.96
C ALA A 769 -2.12 20.95 11.47
N LEU A 770 -1.40 21.93 10.95
CA LEU A 770 -1.15 22.07 9.51
C LEU A 770 0.07 21.22 9.13
N ILE A 771 -0.09 20.31 8.17
CA ILE A 771 0.99 19.52 7.60
C ILE A 771 1.36 20.13 6.25
N ILE A 772 2.63 20.52 6.08
CA ILE A 772 3.17 20.95 4.80
C ILE A 772 3.84 19.74 4.14
N THR A 773 3.40 19.37 2.94
CA THR A 773 3.91 18.21 2.18
C THR A 773 4.59 18.65 0.88
N ALA A 774 5.64 17.96 0.46
CA ALA A 774 6.26 18.16 -0.85
C ALA A 774 5.26 17.86 -1.98
N ALA A 775 5.52 18.41 -3.18
CA ALA A 775 4.68 18.20 -4.35
C ALA A 775 5.10 16.92 -5.08
N VAL A 776 4.15 16.00 -5.24
CA VAL A 776 4.26 14.82 -6.11
C VAL A 776 3.46 15.09 -7.37
N VAL A 777 4.11 15.01 -8.53
CA VAL A 777 3.48 15.20 -9.85
C VAL A 777 3.24 13.83 -10.48
N VAL A 778 2.08 13.65 -11.10
CA VAL A 778 1.71 12.36 -11.73
C VAL A 778 1.23 12.61 -13.14
N VAL A 779 1.90 12.00 -14.13
CA VAL A 779 1.62 12.20 -15.56
C VAL A 779 1.02 10.94 -16.16
N ASP A 780 -0.01 11.10 -16.98
CA ASP A 780 -0.78 10.03 -17.61
C ASP A 780 -0.42 9.92 -19.11
N GLY A 781 -0.22 8.69 -19.60
CA GLY A 781 0.13 8.42 -20.99
C GLY A 781 -1.07 8.44 -21.94
N ALA A 782 -2.30 8.37 -21.43
CA ALA A 782 -3.51 8.29 -22.25
C ALA A 782 -4.07 9.67 -22.64
N TRP A 783 -3.42 10.34 -23.61
CA TRP A 783 -3.95 11.57 -24.23
C TRP A 783 -5.10 11.30 -25.20
N GLN A 784 -6.24 10.87 -24.64
CA GLN A 784 -7.55 11.03 -25.26
C GLN A 784 -8.35 12.10 -24.51
N GLU A 785 -9.00 12.97 -25.27
CA GLU A 785 -9.90 14.00 -24.72
C GLU A 785 -11.05 13.34 -23.93
N ASN A 786 -11.52 14.03 -22.89
CA ASN A 786 -12.69 13.71 -22.05
C ASN A 786 -12.49 12.69 -20.91
N ASN A 787 -11.80 13.09 -19.83
CA ASN A 787 -12.33 12.85 -18.47
C ASN A 787 -11.80 13.87 -17.43
N PRO A 788 -12.62 14.80 -16.90
CA PRO A 788 -12.15 15.90 -16.05
C PRO A 788 -12.56 15.77 -14.56
N GLU A 789 -12.06 14.76 -13.84
CA GLU A 789 -12.18 14.68 -12.38
C GLU A 789 -10.91 14.08 -11.76
N GLY A 790 -10.39 14.70 -10.69
CA GLY A 790 -9.20 14.24 -9.95
C GLY A 790 -9.58 13.34 -8.77
N GLY A 791 -8.68 12.43 -8.38
CA GLY A 791 -8.94 11.39 -7.38
C GLY A 791 -7.97 11.39 -6.20
N GLU A 792 -8.31 10.60 -5.19
CA GLU A 792 -7.47 10.31 -4.02
C GLU A 792 -7.02 8.85 -4.10
N ILE A 793 -5.71 8.59 -4.02
CA ILE A 793 -5.13 7.23 -4.08
C ILE A 793 -4.32 6.99 -2.82
N THR A 794 -4.47 5.81 -2.21
CA THR A 794 -3.80 5.45 -0.96
C THR A 794 -2.84 4.28 -1.20
N LEU A 795 -1.60 4.42 -0.75
CA LEU A 795 -0.56 3.38 -0.78
C LEU A 795 -0.07 3.16 0.66
N GLY A 796 -0.46 2.04 1.26
CA GLY A 796 -0.22 1.77 2.68
C GLY A 796 -0.92 2.79 3.59
N GLU A 797 -0.19 3.39 4.53
CA GLU A 797 -0.70 4.47 5.39
C GLU A 797 -0.56 5.87 4.76
N GLN A 798 0.02 5.99 3.55
CA GLN A 798 0.24 7.27 2.87
C GLN A 798 -0.88 7.57 1.85
N GLN A 799 -1.49 8.76 1.99
CA GLN A 799 -2.47 9.30 1.05
C GLN A 799 -1.75 10.19 0.02
N PHE A 800 -1.88 9.84 -1.27
CA PHE A 800 -1.33 10.59 -2.39
C PHE A 800 -2.46 11.37 -3.08
N TYR A 801 -2.39 12.69 -3.00
CA TYR A 801 -3.24 13.60 -3.77
C TYR A 801 -2.50 13.98 -5.05
N TYR A 802 -2.91 13.43 -6.18
CA TYR A 802 -2.40 13.86 -7.47
C TYR A 802 -3.22 15.04 -7.98
N CYS A 803 -2.58 16.17 -8.25
CA CYS A 803 -3.22 17.23 -9.02
C CYS A 803 -3.09 16.85 -10.50
N ARG A 804 -4.21 16.54 -11.18
CA ARG A 804 -4.23 16.39 -12.65
C ARG A 804 -4.26 17.78 -13.32
N ASP A 805 -3.34 18.66 -12.90
CA ASP A 805 -2.98 19.84 -13.69
C ASP A 805 -2.46 19.32 -15.04
N ALA A 806 -3.21 19.63 -16.10
CA ALA A 806 -3.02 19.01 -17.41
C ALA A 806 -1.83 19.63 -18.15
N PHE A 807 -0.62 19.31 -17.70
CA PHE A 807 0.64 19.56 -18.43
C PHE A 807 0.53 18.98 -19.83
N SER A 808 0.55 19.82 -20.88
CA SER A 808 0.29 19.38 -22.26
C SER A 808 1.42 18.53 -22.84
N SER A 809 2.55 18.42 -22.15
CA SER A 809 3.63 17.48 -22.46
C SER A 809 4.43 17.14 -21.20
N LEU A 810 5.19 16.03 -21.25
CA LEU A 810 6.11 15.66 -20.16
C LEU A 810 7.19 16.73 -19.90
N GLN A 811 7.59 17.52 -20.91
CA GLN A 811 8.51 18.64 -20.68
C GLN A 811 7.87 19.73 -19.81
N GLN A 812 6.59 20.06 -20.01
CA GLN A 812 5.92 21.05 -19.17
C GLN A 812 5.78 20.57 -17.71
N ALA A 813 5.67 19.26 -17.47
CA ALA A 813 5.71 18.69 -16.13
C ALA A 813 7.11 18.82 -15.50
N LEU A 814 8.17 18.49 -16.25
CA LEU A 814 9.57 18.66 -15.84
C LEU A 814 9.90 20.13 -15.51
N ASP A 815 9.52 21.07 -16.38
CA ASP A 815 9.71 22.52 -16.22
C ASP A 815 8.98 23.09 -14.99
N SER A 816 7.96 22.39 -14.48
CA SER A 816 7.17 22.82 -13.31
C SER A 816 7.76 22.39 -11.96
N VAL A 817 8.66 21.41 -11.96
CA VAL A 817 9.17 20.78 -10.74
C VAL A 817 10.28 21.63 -10.12
N SER A 818 10.07 22.01 -8.86
CA SER A 818 11.11 22.63 -8.04
C SER A 818 12.18 21.59 -7.65
N PRO A 819 13.45 21.99 -7.42
CA PRO A 819 14.50 21.05 -7.07
C PRO A 819 14.14 20.20 -5.84
N GLY A 820 14.27 18.87 -5.96
CA GLY A 820 13.84 17.91 -4.93
C GLY A 820 12.41 17.38 -5.08
N GLY A 821 11.75 17.56 -6.24
CA GLY A 821 10.40 17.04 -6.50
C GLY A 821 10.36 15.66 -7.17
N GLU A 822 9.22 14.98 -7.01
CA GLU A 822 9.00 13.62 -7.53
C GLU A 822 7.97 13.63 -8.66
N ILE A 823 8.31 13.01 -9.80
CA ILE A 823 7.42 12.74 -10.93
C ILE A 823 7.22 11.24 -11.07
N PHE A 824 5.96 10.80 -10.99
CA PHE A 824 5.57 9.43 -11.32
C PHE A 824 4.83 9.38 -12.66
N LEU A 825 5.19 8.41 -13.48
CA LEU A 825 4.59 8.17 -14.80
C LEU A 825 3.69 6.93 -14.74
N PHE A 826 2.44 7.06 -15.18
CA PHE A 826 1.57 5.90 -15.42
C PHE A 826 2.00 5.12 -16.68
N PRO A 827 1.67 3.82 -16.79
CA PRO A 827 1.98 3.04 -17.99
C PRO A 827 1.42 3.67 -19.28
N GLY A 828 2.22 3.66 -20.35
CA GLY A 828 1.90 4.31 -21.61
C GLY A 828 3.13 4.75 -22.40
N GLU A 829 2.90 5.25 -23.62
CA GLU A 829 3.95 5.70 -24.56
C GLU A 829 4.03 7.23 -24.62
N TYR A 830 5.05 7.79 -24.01
CA TYR A 830 5.34 9.23 -24.01
C TYR A 830 6.30 9.55 -25.14
N HIS A 831 5.96 10.54 -25.97
CA HIS A 831 6.77 10.94 -27.12
C HIS A 831 7.26 12.39 -26.92
N SER A 832 8.55 12.67 -27.18
CA SER A 832 9.06 14.04 -27.13
C SER A 832 8.71 14.83 -28.39
N GLU A 833 8.33 16.10 -28.21
CA GLU A 833 8.19 17.08 -29.30
C GLU A 833 9.53 17.68 -29.76
N GLN A 834 10.61 17.51 -28.99
CA GLN A 834 11.90 18.23 -29.16
C GLN A 834 13.13 17.30 -29.05
N GLN A 835 13.08 16.12 -29.69
CA GLN A 835 14.13 15.07 -29.71
C GLN A 835 14.51 14.46 -28.34
N GLY A 836 14.12 15.07 -27.22
CA GLY A 836 14.37 14.58 -25.88
C GLY A 836 13.69 15.42 -24.80
N TRP A 837 14.14 15.28 -23.56
CA TRP A 837 13.65 15.99 -22.38
C TRP A 837 14.80 16.45 -21.50
N THR A 838 14.77 17.70 -21.05
CA THR A 838 15.77 18.24 -20.12
C THR A 838 15.34 17.98 -18.68
N LEU A 839 16.21 17.39 -17.87
CA LEU A 839 15.94 17.04 -16.48
C LEU A 839 16.44 18.12 -15.49
N PRO A 840 15.58 18.62 -14.57
CA PRO A 840 15.99 19.52 -13.49
C PRO A 840 16.68 18.79 -12.32
N ALA A 841 17.42 19.54 -11.50
CA ALA A 841 18.17 19.04 -10.34
C ALA A 841 17.26 18.50 -9.23
N GLY A 842 17.71 17.46 -8.52
CA GLY A 842 16.97 16.83 -7.42
C GLY A 842 15.71 16.09 -7.85
N LEU A 843 15.54 15.80 -9.14
CA LEU A 843 14.36 15.10 -9.66
C LEU A 843 14.42 13.60 -9.36
N LEU A 844 13.35 13.06 -8.78
CA LEU A 844 13.01 11.64 -8.89
C LEU A 844 12.01 11.44 -10.03
N LEU A 845 12.38 10.72 -11.09
CA LEU A 845 11.51 10.33 -12.20
C LEU A 845 11.33 8.81 -12.19
N SER A 846 10.14 8.30 -11.87
CA SER A 846 9.89 6.86 -11.72
C SER A 846 8.63 6.42 -12.45
N ALA A 847 8.59 5.14 -12.87
CA ALA A 847 7.31 4.49 -13.14
C ALA A 847 6.45 4.44 -11.86
N TRP A 848 5.13 4.50 -12.00
CA TRP A 848 4.20 4.35 -10.88
C TRP A 848 4.33 2.95 -10.25
N PRO A 849 4.47 2.82 -8.91
CA PRO A 849 4.68 1.54 -8.26
C PRO A 849 3.57 0.50 -8.51
N GLY A 850 3.96 -0.77 -8.62
CA GLY A 850 3.05 -1.92 -8.65
C GLY A 850 2.18 -2.07 -9.89
N GLN A 851 2.65 -1.60 -11.06
CA GLN A 851 1.96 -1.78 -12.34
C GLN A 851 2.58 -2.91 -13.17
N GLU A 852 1.76 -3.71 -13.85
CA GLU A 852 2.22 -4.79 -14.77
C GLU A 852 2.63 -4.26 -16.15
N GLN A 853 2.22 -3.04 -16.51
CA GLN A 853 2.47 -2.43 -17.82
C GLN A 853 3.63 -1.44 -17.76
N ALA A 854 4.47 -1.43 -18.80
CA ALA A 854 5.64 -0.57 -18.86
C ALA A 854 5.30 0.91 -19.13
N VAL A 855 6.14 1.80 -18.58
CA VAL A 855 6.26 3.20 -19.02
C VAL A 855 7.30 3.24 -20.13
N ILE A 856 6.95 3.78 -21.30
CA ILE A 856 7.84 3.85 -22.47
C ILE A 856 8.06 5.32 -22.86
N LEU A 857 9.31 5.76 -22.87
CA LEU A 857 9.73 7.10 -23.27
C LEU A 857 10.42 7.04 -24.65
N HIS A 858 9.82 7.67 -25.66
CA HIS A 858 10.40 7.85 -26.99
C HIS A 858 11.06 9.23 -27.10
N GLY A 859 12.37 9.27 -26.83
CA GLY A 859 13.19 10.49 -26.82
C GLY A 859 14.42 10.36 -25.92
N GLN A 860 15.41 11.22 -26.12
CA GLN A 860 16.59 11.31 -25.26
C GLN A 860 16.26 11.91 -23.88
N LEU A 861 16.72 11.32 -22.78
CA LEU A 861 16.82 12.03 -21.50
C LEU A 861 18.15 12.81 -21.45
N ARG A 862 18.10 14.13 -21.24
CA ARG A 862 19.29 14.99 -21.21
C ARG A 862 19.41 15.74 -19.88
N GLY A 863 20.59 15.66 -19.26
CA GLY A 863 20.96 16.45 -18.09
C GLY A 863 22.08 17.42 -18.45
N GLU A 864 21.81 18.72 -18.30
CA GLU A 864 22.74 19.80 -18.66
C GLU A 864 23.69 20.16 -17.49
N PRO A 865 24.85 20.80 -17.76
CA PRO A 865 25.78 21.19 -16.72
C PRO A 865 25.13 22.14 -15.70
N GLY A 866 25.07 21.72 -14.43
CA GLY A 866 24.42 22.46 -13.36
C GLY A 866 22.90 22.23 -13.21
N THR A 867 22.28 21.37 -14.03
CA THR A 867 20.96 20.79 -13.70
C THR A 867 21.04 19.31 -13.35
N ALA A 868 22.03 18.58 -13.84
CA ALA A 868 22.23 17.15 -13.53
C ALA A 868 22.91 16.90 -12.17
N GLU A 869 22.28 17.38 -11.09
CA GLU A 869 22.67 17.12 -9.69
C GLU A 869 21.54 16.38 -8.96
N ASN A 870 21.85 15.29 -8.26
CA ASN A 870 20.93 14.48 -7.46
C ASN A 870 19.67 14.00 -8.24
N ILE A 871 19.84 13.61 -9.51
CA ILE A 871 18.74 13.09 -10.35
C ILE A 871 18.65 11.57 -10.23
N THR A 872 17.48 11.05 -9.87
CA THR A 872 17.19 9.61 -9.88
C THR A 872 16.16 9.26 -10.96
N VAL A 873 16.49 8.33 -11.85
CA VAL A 873 15.57 7.80 -12.87
C VAL A 873 15.37 6.30 -12.65
N ARG A 874 14.12 5.84 -12.42
CA ARG A 874 13.87 4.43 -12.06
C ARG A 874 12.72 3.73 -12.78
N GLY A 875 12.96 2.50 -13.24
CA GLY A 875 11.94 1.56 -13.70
C GLY A 875 11.27 1.95 -15.02
N LEU A 876 11.93 2.77 -15.85
CA LEU A 876 11.40 3.25 -17.13
C LEU A 876 11.94 2.41 -18.29
N THR A 877 11.16 2.28 -19.36
CA THR A 877 11.69 1.90 -20.68
C THR A 877 12.02 3.17 -21.45
N ILE A 878 13.28 3.35 -21.85
CA ILE A 878 13.78 4.55 -22.54
C ILE A 878 14.25 4.14 -23.93
N VAL A 879 13.61 4.67 -24.97
CA VAL A 879 13.83 4.29 -26.38
C VAL A 879 14.43 5.47 -27.12
N ALA A 880 15.65 5.30 -27.63
CA ALA A 880 16.31 6.32 -28.45
C ALA A 880 15.51 6.60 -29.73
N THR A 881 15.27 7.89 -29.99
CA THR A 881 14.83 8.37 -31.29
C THR A 881 16.05 8.93 -32.05
N GLU A 882 16.26 8.45 -33.28
CA GLU A 882 17.44 8.74 -34.12
C GLU A 882 18.77 8.15 -33.60
N ASN A 883 19.89 8.46 -34.26
CA ASN A 883 21.25 7.98 -33.88
C ASN A 883 21.84 8.72 -32.65
N GLN A 884 21.00 9.27 -31.77
CA GLN A 884 21.41 9.98 -30.56
C GLN A 884 21.38 9.04 -29.33
N PRO A 885 22.07 9.38 -28.22
CA PRO A 885 21.91 8.64 -26.98
C PRO A 885 20.48 8.66 -26.44
N ALA A 886 20.04 7.54 -25.86
CA ALA A 886 18.81 7.45 -25.08
C ALA A 886 18.93 8.21 -23.76
N VAL A 887 20.13 8.25 -23.16
CA VAL A 887 20.45 9.08 -21.99
C VAL A 887 21.78 9.81 -22.23
N LEU A 888 21.78 11.14 -22.02
CA LEU A 888 22.95 12.01 -22.13
C LEU A 888 23.09 12.87 -20.85
N PHE A 889 24.16 12.64 -20.09
CA PHE A 889 24.58 13.56 -19.04
C PHE A 889 25.85 14.30 -19.46
N GLU A 890 25.80 15.64 -19.48
CA GLU A 890 26.97 16.46 -19.81
C GLU A 890 27.90 16.64 -18.60
N ALA A 891 27.34 16.72 -17.39
CA ALA A 891 28.05 16.56 -16.11
C ALA A 891 27.08 16.05 -15.03
N ALA A 892 27.27 14.85 -14.49
CA ALA A 892 26.38 14.23 -13.51
C ALA A 892 26.95 14.23 -12.09
N ALA A 893 26.26 14.86 -11.13
CA ALA A 893 26.62 14.86 -9.71
C ALA A 893 25.58 14.06 -8.89
N ASP A 894 26.01 13.02 -8.18
CA ASP A 894 25.20 12.16 -7.31
C ASP A 894 23.91 11.59 -7.97
N CYS A 895 23.93 11.41 -9.30
CA CYS A 895 22.80 10.90 -10.08
C CYS A 895 22.71 9.36 -10.05
N CYS A 896 21.48 8.83 -10.06
CA CYS A 896 21.18 7.40 -10.04
C CYS A 896 20.30 6.99 -11.23
N LEU A 897 20.71 5.96 -11.98
CA LEU A 897 19.85 5.24 -12.93
C LEU A 897 19.61 3.84 -12.36
N GLU A 898 18.35 3.50 -12.06
CA GLU A 898 17.99 2.24 -11.40
C GLU A 898 16.92 1.45 -12.17
N ASP A 899 17.13 0.15 -12.38
CA ASP A 899 16.14 -0.79 -12.94
C ASP A 899 15.49 -0.38 -14.29
N ASN A 900 16.14 0.46 -15.11
CA ASN A 900 15.61 0.92 -16.39
C ASN A 900 15.92 -0.04 -17.55
N LEU A 901 15.06 -0.07 -18.57
CA LEU A 901 15.28 -0.75 -19.85
C LEU A 901 15.60 0.27 -20.93
N ILE A 902 16.87 0.39 -21.32
CA ILE A 902 17.36 1.40 -22.27
C ILE A 902 17.59 0.74 -23.63
N LEU A 903 16.95 1.24 -24.69
CA LEU A 903 16.90 0.61 -26.01
C LEU A 903 17.36 1.58 -27.12
N GLY A 904 18.40 1.19 -27.85
CA GLY A 904 18.94 1.92 -29.00
C GLY A 904 19.83 3.11 -28.65
N GLY A 905 20.26 3.84 -29.68
CA GLY A 905 21.13 5.02 -29.57
C GLY A 905 22.62 4.72 -29.77
N GLN A 906 23.40 5.73 -30.15
CA GLN A 906 24.82 5.60 -30.49
C GLN A 906 25.69 6.67 -29.78
N PRO A 907 26.27 6.39 -28.59
CA PRO A 907 26.03 5.24 -27.70
C PRO A 907 24.62 5.27 -27.10
N ALA A 908 24.14 4.20 -26.45
CA ALA A 908 22.83 4.25 -25.77
C ALA A 908 22.83 5.18 -24.54
N VAL A 909 23.85 5.08 -23.69
CA VAL A 909 24.09 6.02 -22.58
C VAL A 909 25.45 6.71 -22.76
N LEU A 910 25.46 8.03 -22.69
CA LEU A 910 26.65 8.88 -22.71
C LEU A 910 26.71 9.72 -21.44
N VAL A 911 27.82 9.63 -20.69
CA VAL A 911 28.14 10.57 -19.62
C VAL A 911 29.51 11.17 -19.85
N LYS A 912 29.60 12.48 -20.07
CA LYS A 912 30.86 13.18 -20.40
C LYS A 912 31.73 13.48 -19.17
N GLU A 913 31.10 13.73 -18.02
CA GLU A 913 31.72 14.09 -16.74
C GLU A 913 30.83 13.55 -15.61
N ALA A 914 31.41 13.02 -14.53
CA ALA A 914 30.63 12.47 -13.42
C ALA A 914 31.34 12.55 -12.06
N ARG A 915 30.54 12.74 -11.02
CA ARG A 915 30.94 12.67 -9.62
C ARG A 915 29.82 11.98 -8.82
N GLY A 916 30.03 10.74 -8.37
CA GLY A 916 29.03 9.99 -7.59
C GLY A 916 27.90 9.33 -8.41
N LEU A 917 28.11 9.12 -9.72
CA LEU A 917 27.11 8.50 -10.61
C LEU A 917 26.91 7.00 -10.29
N ARG A 918 25.67 6.57 -10.09
CA ARG A 918 25.30 5.15 -9.93
C ARG A 918 24.44 4.64 -11.09
N LEU A 919 24.81 3.50 -11.67
CA LEU A 919 23.94 2.68 -12.50
C LEU A 919 23.72 1.33 -11.81
N SER A 920 22.47 1.02 -11.43
CA SER A 920 22.10 -0.23 -10.78
C SER A 920 20.97 -0.96 -11.51
N GLY A 921 21.12 -2.26 -11.80
CA GLY A 921 20.03 -3.12 -12.30
C GLY A 921 19.48 -2.82 -13.71
N ASN A 922 20.05 -1.84 -14.43
CA ASN A 922 19.54 -1.45 -15.76
C ASN A 922 19.86 -2.51 -16.81
N SER A 923 18.97 -2.68 -17.79
CA SER A 923 19.22 -3.45 -19.02
C SER A 923 19.41 -2.47 -20.19
N ILE A 924 20.63 -2.42 -20.75
CA ILE A 924 21.01 -1.43 -21.77
C ILE A 924 21.36 -2.17 -23.07
N ILE A 925 20.59 -1.93 -24.13
CA ILE A 925 20.63 -2.71 -25.37
C ILE A 925 20.84 -1.78 -26.57
N SER A 926 21.90 -2.00 -27.35
CA SER A 926 22.22 -1.17 -28.54
C SER A 926 22.90 -1.93 -29.66
N ASP A 927 22.68 -1.51 -30.90
CA ASP A 927 23.46 -1.91 -32.08
C ASP A 927 24.85 -1.22 -32.16
N SER A 928 25.25 -0.52 -31.10
CA SER A 928 26.51 0.20 -30.95
C SER A 928 26.99 0.13 -29.48
N THR A 929 27.90 1.02 -29.07
CA THR A 929 28.33 1.15 -27.67
C THR A 929 27.12 1.35 -26.75
N CYS A 930 26.97 0.51 -25.73
CA CYS A 930 25.82 0.57 -24.83
C CYS A 930 26.04 1.64 -23.74
N LEU A 931 27.24 1.75 -23.19
CA LEU A 931 27.63 2.80 -22.25
C LEU A 931 29.00 3.39 -22.63
N LEU A 932 29.06 4.71 -22.75
CA LEU A 932 30.28 5.50 -22.89
C LEU A 932 30.42 6.45 -21.69
N LEU A 933 31.49 6.27 -20.92
CA LEU A 933 31.89 7.16 -19.84
C LEU A 933 33.14 7.95 -20.25
N GLY A 934 33.04 9.27 -20.16
CA GLY A 934 34.05 10.24 -20.58
C GLY A 934 33.82 10.80 -21.98
N ASP A 935 34.46 11.93 -22.28
CA ASP A 935 34.40 12.57 -23.59
C ASP A 935 35.63 12.23 -24.44
N ALA A 936 35.44 11.74 -25.66
CA ALA A 936 36.55 11.32 -26.52
C ALA A 936 37.37 12.53 -27.04
N ASP A 937 36.74 13.70 -27.13
CA ASP A 937 37.38 14.96 -27.53
C ASP A 937 38.06 15.69 -26.34
N ASP A 938 37.76 15.31 -25.10
CA ASP A 938 38.15 16.02 -23.87
C ASP A 938 38.36 15.06 -22.67
N PRO A 939 39.44 14.25 -22.68
CA PRO A 939 39.71 13.23 -21.66
C PRO A 939 40.22 13.80 -20.32
N ALA A 940 40.13 15.12 -20.10
CA ALA A 940 40.58 15.80 -18.89
C ALA A 940 39.45 16.05 -17.87
N ARG A 941 38.21 15.65 -18.19
CA ARG A 941 37.02 15.83 -17.33
C ARG A 941 37.04 14.90 -16.12
N GLU A 942 36.43 15.36 -15.03
CA GLU A 942 36.38 14.58 -13.79
C GLU A 942 35.40 13.40 -13.93
N MET A 943 35.82 12.23 -13.47
CA MET A 943 35.06 10.98 -13.52
C MET A 943 35.35 10.19 -12.25
N THR A 944 34.73 10.62 -11.14
CA THR A 944 35.01 10.15 -9.77
C THR A 944 33.81 9.46 -9.15
N GLY A 945 34.04 8.39 -8.38
CA GLY A 945 32.98 7.69 -7.65
C GLY A 945 31.88 7.07 -8.51
N VAL A 946 32.19 6.63 -9.74
CA VAL A 946 31.20 5.96 -10.61
C VAL A 946 31.01 4.50 -10.18
N ILE A 947 29.76 4.10 -9.95
CA ILE A 947 29.36 2.78 -9.46
C ILE A 947 28.53 2.06 -10.53
N LEU A 948 29.00 0.90 -10.98
CA LEU A 948 28.27 0.01 -11.89
C LEU A 948 27.93 -1.30 -11.17
N GLN A 949 26.64 -1.58 -10.99
CA GLN A 949 26.14 -2.72 -10.21
C GLN A 949 25.01 -3.46 -10.95
N GLN A 950 25.16 -4.76 -11.19
CA GLN A 950 24.10 -5.64 -11.73
C GLN A 950 23.46 -5.20 -13.07
N ASN A 951 24.09 -4.31 -13.84
CA ASN A 951 23.57 -3.91 -15.15
C ASN A 951 23.83 -5.01 -16.20
N HIS A 952 22.87 -5.20 -17.10
CA HIS A 952 22.97 -6.10 -18.25
C HIS A 952 23.21 -5.30 -19.53
N PHE A 953 24.16 -5.74 -20.35
CA PHE A 953 24.51 -5.07 -21.61
C PHE A 953 24.40 -6.05 -22.77
N ALA A 954 23.66 -5.68 -23.82
CA ALA A 954 23.43 -6.55 -24.98
C ALA A 954 23.43 -5.78 -26.30
N ALA A 955 23.74 -6.48 -27.40
CA ALA A 955 23.61 -5.93 -28.75
C ALA A 955 22.62 -6.74 -29.58
N ALA A 956 21.83 -6.07 -30.41
CA ALA A 956 20.84 -6.71 -31.29
C ALA A 956 21.44 -7.10 -32.68
N GLY A 957 22.65 -6.63 -32.99
CA GLY A 957 23.41 -6.96 -34.21
C GLY A 957 24.19 -8.27 -34.12
N ALA A 958 24.15 -9.07 -35.20
CA ALA A 958 24.69 -10.44 -35.23
C ALA A 958 26.20 -10.58 -35.54
N ASP A 959 27.00 -9.50 -35.46
CA ASP A 959 28.46 -9.55 -35.63
C ASP A 959 29.18 -9.04 -34.38
N LEU A 960 29.35 -9.95 -33.41
CA LEU A 960 30.02 -9.71 -32.12
C LEU A 960 31.54 -9.42 -32.26
N SER A 961 32.10 -9.40 -33.47
CA SER A 961 33.56 -9.26 -33.68
C SER A 961 34.06 -7.81 -33.82
N ARG A 962 33.19 -6.79 -33.73
CA ARG A 962 33.53 -5.41 -34.14
C ARG A 962 33.06 -4.27 -33.22
N TYR A 963 32.30 -4.55 -32.17
CA TYR A 963 31.61 -3.51 -31.39
C TYR A 963 31.92 -3.59 -29.89
N TRP A 964 32.30 -2.45 -29.31
CA TRP A 964 32.64 -2.32 -27.90
C TRP A 964 31.38 -2.03 -27.09
N HIS A 965 30.87 -3.01 -26.33
CA HIS A 965 29.62 -2.80 -25.56
C HIS A 965 29.77 -1.77 -24.43
N LEU A 966 31.00 -1.56 -23.93
CA LEU A 966 31.34 -0.61 -22.87
C LEU A 966 32.62 0.13 -23.25
N GLN A 967 32.60 1.46 -23.16
CA GLN A 967 33.77 2.32 -23.37
C GLN A 967 33.95 3.26 -22.17
N ILE A 968 35.18 3.33 -21.65
CA ILE A 968 35.51 3.98 -20.39
C ILE A 968 36.79 4.80 -20.57
N HIS A 969 36.69 6.10 -20.33
CA HIS A 969 37.80 7.05 -20.21
C HIS A 969 37.74 7.67 -18.81
N ALA A 970 38.12 6.88 -17.79
CA ALA A 970 37.96 7.21 -16.39
C ALA A 970 39.14 6.70 -15.55
N SER A 971 39.46 7.40 -14.46
CA SER A 971 40.55 7.04 -13.52
C SER A 971 40.08 6.27 -12.28
N ASP A 972 38.80 6.38 -11.90
CA ASP A 972 38.28 5.80 -10.65
C ASP A 972 36.85 5.25 -10.81
N ILE A 973 36.74 3.92 -10.98
CA ILE A 973 35.46 3.19 -11.16
C ILE A 973 35.43 1.96 -10.26
N ASN A 974 34.37 1.83 -9.46
CA ASN A 974 34.06 0.63 -8.69
C ASN A 974 32.93 -0.17 -9.37
N GLY A 975 33.30 -1.20 -10.13
CA GLY A 975 32.38 -2.07 -10.87
C GLY A 975 32.21 -3.46 -10.24
N SER A 976 30.98 -3.96 -10.18
CA SER A 976 30.64 -5.28 -9.59
C SER A 976 29.86 -6.17 -10.56
N GLY A 977 30.58 -6.71 -11.54
CA GLY A 977 30.09 -7.70 -12.51
C GLY A 977 29.42 -7.10 -13.75
N VAL A 978 29.70 -7.68 -14.91
CA VAL A 978 29.06 -7.38 -16.20
C VAL A 978 28.45 -8.65 -16.77
N LEU A 979 27.19 -8.57 -17.22
CA LEU A 979 26.47 -9.67 -17.88
C LEU A 979 26.41 -9.46 -19.39
N ASP A 980 26.92 -10.41 -20.17
CA ASP A 980 26.82 -10.40 -21.63
C ASP A 980 25.42 -10.82 -22.13
N GLY A 981 25.18 -10.64 -23.44
CA GLY A 981 23.95 -11.07 -24.13
C GLY A 981 23.71 -12.59 -24.18
N SER A 982 24.60 -13.41 -23.60
CA SER A 982 24.44 -14.86 -23.43
C SER A 982 24.21 -15.27 -21.96
N GLY A 983 24.22 -14.33 -21.02
CA GLY A 983 24.04 -14.57 -19.59
C GLY A 983 25.32 -14.95 -18.83
N ASN A 984 26.50 -14.80 -19.44
CA ASN A 984 27.78 -15.04 -18.78
C ASN A 984 28.16 -13.86 -17.87
N TYR A 985 28.72 -14.15 -16.70
CA TYR A 985 29.08 -13.17 -15.68
C TYR A 985 30.58 -12.93 -15.65
N TYR A 986 31.02 -11.72 -16.02
CA TYR A 986 32.42 -11.35 -16.10
C TYR A 986 32.84 -10.42 -14.94
N PHE A 987 34.01 -10.71 -14.37
CA PHE A 987 34.72 -9.85 -13.43
C PHE A 987 36.04 -9.41 -14.07
N GLY A 988 36.15 -8.14 -14.47
CA GLY A 988 37.36 -7.55 -15.04
C GLY A 988 37.10 -6.51 -16.13
N LEU A 989 37.92 -5.45 -16.16
CA LEU A 989 37.96 -4.47 -17.24
C LEU A 989 38.62 -5.09 -18.49
N LEU A 990 37.87 -5.20 -19.59
CA LEU A 990 38.43 -5.56 -20.90
C LEU A 990 39.07 -4.32 -21.55
N LEU A 991 40.28 -3.98 -21.12
CA LEU A 991 41.09 -2.93 -21.72
C LEU A 991 41.88 -3.45 -22.93
N HIS A 992 41.44 -3.02 -24.12
CA HIS A 992 42.18 -2.88 -25.37
C HIS A 992 43.18 -4.00 -25.77
N GLN A 993 42.78 -4.90 -26.66
CA GLN A 993 43.68 -5.87 -27.31
C GLN A 993 43.48 -5.90 -28.83
N ASP A 994 44.30 -5.15 -29.58
CA ASP A 994 44.44 -5.35 -31.04
C ASP A 994 45.74 -4.72 -31.62
N SER A 995 46.83 -5.49 -31.65
CA SER A 995 48.04 -5.31 -32.50
C SER A 995 49.02 -6.50 -32.32
N PRO A 996 49.86 -6.84 -33.33
CA PRO A 996 50.53 -8.15 -33.41
C PRO A 996 51.79 -8.34 -32.54
N GLU A 997 52.17 -9.61 -32.37
CA GLU A 997 52.93 -10.19 -31.24
C GLU A 997 54.43 -9.80 -31.03
N GLU A 998 55.00 -8.83 -31.74
CA GLU A 998 56.47 -8.61 -31.76
C GLU A 998 57.03 -7.45 -30.88
N GLU A 999 56.38 -7.03 -29.78
CA GLU A 999 57.03 -6.07 -28.85
C GLU A 999 56.65 -6.17 -27.35
N ILE A 1000 56.77 -7.36 -26.73
CA ILE A 1000 56.53 -7.61 -25.29
C ILE A 1000 57.66 -7.05 -24.38
N ILE A 1001 58.13 -5.83 -24.68
CA ILE A 1001 59.20 -5.12 -23.94
C ILE A 1001 58.84 -3.64 -23.67
N ALA A 1002 57.95 -3.03 -24.47
CA ALA A 1002 57.71 -1.57 -24.47
C ALA A 1002 56.68 -1.05 -23.45
N CYS A 1003 55.89 -1.90 -22.80
CA CYS A 1003 54.86 -1.47 -21.81
C CYS A 1003 55.45 -1.06 -20.44
N LYS A 1004 56.39 -0.11 -20.43
CA LYS A 1004 57.04 0.41 -19.22
C LYS A 1004 57.30 1.92 -19.19
N GLU A 1005 56.99 2.65 -20.27
CA GLU A 1005 57.37 4.07 -20.43
C GLU A 1005 56.20 5.05 -20.62
N TYR A 1006 54.95 4.63 -20.35
CA TYR A 1006 53.75 5.50 -20.47
C TYR A 1006 52.90 5.61 -19.19
N ILE A 1007 53.56 5.49 -18.02
CA ILE A 1007 53.10 6.11 -16.78
C ILE A 1007 54.14 7.18 -16.46
N GLY A 1008 53.75 8.46 -16.54
CA GLY A 1008 54.66 9.59 -16.29
C GLY A 1008 55.00 9.71 -14.80
N ASP A 1009 56.20 10.24 -14.50
CA ASP A 1009 56.73 10.32 -13.13
C ASP A 1009 55.81 11.10 -12.18
N GLY A 1010 55.27 10.40 -11.18
CA GLY A 1010 54.50 10.96 -10.07
C GLY A 1010 54.19 9.89 -9.02
N ASP A 1011 54.57 10.13 -7.77
CA ASP A 1011 54.49 9.12 -6.70
C ASP A 1011 53.04 8.73 -6.33
N CYS A 1012 52.74 7.43 -6.35
CA CYS A 1012 51.59 6.86 -5.65
C CYS A 1012 51.88 5.43 -5.12
N PRO A 1013 51.27 5.01 -4.01
CA PRO A 1013 51.71 3.84 -3.24
C PRO A 1013 51.24 2.49 -3.80
N GLN A 1014 51.97 1.42 -3.46
CA GLN A 1014 51.63 0.06 -3.90
C GLN A 1014 50.42 -0.53 -3.15
N TRP A 1015 49.45 -1.06 -3.90
CA TRP A 1015 48.49 -2.06 -3.43
C TRP A 1015 48.80 -3.45 -4.04
N PRO A 1016 48.56 -4.56 -3.32
CA PRO A 1016 49.05 -5.87 -3.70
C PRO A 1016 48.15 -6.60 -4.71
N VAL A 1017 48.61 -6.75 -5.96
CA VAL A 1017 47.94 -7.54 -7.00
C VAL A 1017 48.20 -9.05 -6.78
N GLN A 1018 47.48 -9.68 -5.84
CA GLN A 1018 47.52 -11.14 -5.59
C GLN A 1018 46.18 -11.74 -5.09
N SER A 1019 45.15 -11.84 -5.95
CA SER A 1019 44.02 -12.77 -5.70
C SER A 1019 43.07 -13.08 -6.89
N VAL A 1020 43.44 -12.84 -8.15
CA VAL A 1020 42.56 -13.16 -9.31
C VAL A 1020 43.32 -13.90 -10.42
N LEU A 1021 43.34 -15.24 -10.36
CA LEU A 1021 43.43 -16.17 -11.52
C LEU A 1021 43.49 -17.64 -11.05
N GLN A 1022 42.34 -18.26 -10.83
CA GLN A 1022 42.20 -19.74 -10.83
C GLN A 1022 40.74 -20.15 -11.08
N PHE A 1023 40.56 -21.38 -11.57
CA PHE A 1023 39.29 -22.02 -11.95
C PHE A 1023 38.58 -21.48 -13.20
N LEU A 1024 38.95 -22.05 -14.35
CA LEU A 1024 38.05 -22.93 -15.14
C LEU A 1024 38.92 -24.00 -15.84
N PRO A 1025 38.39 -25.22 -16.12
CA PRO A 1025 38.91 -26.12 -17.14
C PRO A 1025 38.39 -25.78 -18.55
#